data_AF-A0A261B9F0-F1
#
_entry.id   AF-A0A261B9F0-F1
#
_cell.length_a   1.000
_cell.length_b   1.000
_cell.length_c   1.000
_cell.angle_alpha   90.00
_cell.angle_beta   90.00
_cell.angle_gamma   90.00
#
_symmetry.space_group_name_H-M   'P 1'
#
loop_
_entity.id
_entity.type
_entity.pdbx_description
1 polymer ?
#
loop_
_entity_poly.entity_id
_entity_poly.type
_entity_poly.pdbx_seq_one_letter_code
_entity_poly.pdbx_strand_id
1 'polypeptide(L)'
;MRLLHLPLSPTIGVLLLFAFLTIQTCSGEQLDLNSHFHGFTTGKRINAYPYTAPERVVDKALARKHKKPQATPGPIYETTIATPNGAAAAPGESAADFGMQGGGPGIPGMMSNNRLPALQTVHPPPPNEKDWVLTAGNESLVDNVLAISLQYGGRLVSMGYYLRGQDVNYYAIMHKYSGPVFIKPAPMTFDELIRAVRENEARDLALTQVCGQEGKPGEITFTTYWERVPGAEFHIWFPGQPHADEQKTHFENNGYRLTYLCGYSEAGKGKYVGVWMKPTKSESQYEAHYGLTMEGCMQKDRLLVQKGYVATSLRVFNNKNQVLCTGIWENRNGRSNVQVGQNLETMYRNMQRNPNMVPRQISHYFDNYQNIVYVVLWSDVDVNRYPNPPPLWDEAPIPVRFLKGSPELLSDDQMEFLIKRVEHFMKDLNIPGLSIAIAKKEQLKFAAGFGYTDIRQQEPVTPNHQFRVGSVSKPVTAAAIMLLIDKGHFTLDSKLFGKDSIFGSEFSKKYQYPRYVTEITVRHLLEHTAGGWDNLQSDAAWVQPDMTTKELIEYVLTNVPLEYKPGSMWIYSNFGYQLLGYLIETTTGMSYEAFVKKNIFAPSGVYDIQVARPSISERAPREVVYYMSGNGLGFNPYEMLPPERIGPWGGWIASPIQLLMFMSRIDGFTNREDILSEIAISELATPSPASNDTYGLGWSLNIMGFNGWQHDGRMPGSAAMLVRLDNGLEMAVTVNKEYSERDFFHELGYVLHHIGNNCDWWNDDYDLFQKSRRSSRSATLPKRHLYRAEAQRTTIHDTTNPHVIRFV
;
A
#
# COMPACT_ATOMS: atom_id res chain seq x y z
N MET A 1 -56.43 -13.51 33.23
CA MET A 1 -56.99 -12.33 32.54
C MET A 1 -55.96 -11.86 31.51
N ARG A 2 -56.31 -11.89 30.21
CA ARG A 2 -55.67 -11.29 29.00
C ARG A 2 -54.13 -11.26 28.94
N LEU A 3 -53.45 -12.21 28.26
CA LEU A 3 -53.09 -12.27 26.83
C LEU A 3 -52.36 -11.04 26.27
N LEU A 4 -51.09 -11.20 25.86
CA LEU A 4 -50.66 -11.07 24.47
C LEU A 4 -49.25 -11.65 24.22
N HIS A 5 -49.13 -12.29 23.05
CA HIS A 5 -48.05 -13.13 22.53
C HIS A 5 -46.80 -12.37 22.07
N LEU A 6 -45.63 -13.03 22.12
CA LEU A 6 -44.80 -13.41 20.95
C LEU A 6 -43.74 -14.46 21.37
N PRO A 7 -43.34 -15.39 20.49
CA PRO A 7 -42.60 -16.60 20.85
C PRO A 7 -41.08 -16.46 20.78
N LEU A 8 -40.43 -17.12 21.75
CA LEU A 8 -39.05 -17.57 21.72
C LEU A 8 -38.88 -18.74 20.75
N SER A 9 -37.72 -18.83 20.09
CA SER A 9 -37.21 -20.08 19.51
C SER A 9 -35.67 -20.07 19.50
N PRO A 10 -35.02 -21.25 19.68
CA PRO A 10 -33.71 -21.45 20.32
C PRO A 10 -32.58 -21.47 19.26
N THR A 11 -31.28 -21.48 19.57
CA THR A 11 -30.54 -22.64 20.10
C THR A 11 -29.10 -22.20 20.39
N ILE A 12 -28.71 -22.24 21.66
CA ILE A 12 -27.31 -22.29 22.11
C ILE A 12 -27.15 -23.67 22.73
N GLY A 13 -26.23 -24.47 22.18
CA GLY A 13 -25.83 -25.73 22.80
C GLY A 13 -25.47 -26.81 21.78
N VAL A 14 -24.23 -27.30 21.93
CA VAL A 14 -23.66 -28.53 21.33
C VAL A 14 -23.00 -28.36 19.96
N LEU A 15 -21.68 -28.08 19.98
CA LEU A 15 -20.67 -28.80 19.19
C LEU A 15 -19.27 -28.44 19.73
N LEU A 16 -18.94 -29.05 20.87
CA LEU A 16 -17.59 -29.18 21.41
C LEU A 16 -17.36 -30.68 21.58
N LEU A 17 -16.92 -31.37 20.52
CA LEU A 17 -16.28 -32.70 20.54
C LEU A 17 -15.98 -33.10 19.08
N PHE A 18 -14.75 -33.58 18.86
CA PHE A 18 -14.10 -33.98 17.59
C PHE A 18 -13.13 -32.98 16.97
N ALA A 19 -11.99 -32.82 17.63
CA ALA A 19 -10.70 -32.59 16.97
C ALA A 19 -9.57 -33.01 17.93
N PHE A 20 -9.47 -34.31 18.22
CA PHE A 20 -8.24 -34.91 18.73
C PHE A 20 -8.11 -36.31 18.15
N LEU A 21 -6.92 -36.57 17.59
CA LEU A 21 -6.40 -37.82 17.00
C LEU A 21 -6.92 -38.22 15.61
N THR A 22 -6.21 -37.70 14.59
CA THR A 22 -5.61 -38.54 13.54
C THR A 22 -4.33 -37.88 13.06
N ILE A 23 -3.20 -38.25 13.67
CA ILE A 23 -1.89 -38.12 13.03
C ILE A 23 -1.73 -39.42 12.25
N GLN A 24 -1.96 -39.37 10.95
CA GLN A 24 -1.55 -40.44 10.06
C GLN A 24 -0.16 -40.04 9.55
N THR A 25 0.89 -40.56 10.19
CA THR A 25 2.25 -40.42 9.69
C THR A 25 2.35 -41.17 8.36
N CYS A 26 2.79 -40.48 7.32
CA CYS A 26 2.99 -41.05 5.98
C CYS A 26 4.28 -41.89 5.85
N SER A 27 4.97 -42.20 6.95
CA SER A 27 6.11 -43.10 6.97
C SER A 27 5.64 -44.50 7.34
N GLY A 28 5.68 -45.42 6.38
CA GLY A 28 5.43 -46.85 6.59
C GLY A 28 6.60 -47.55 7.31
N GLU A 29 6.93 -47.11 8.53
CA GLU A 29 7.88 -47.80 9.40
C GLU A 29 7.26 -48.04 10.79
N GLN A 30 7.08 -49.32 11.13
CA GLN A 30 6.73 -49.77 12.48
C GLN A 30 7.94 -49.56 13.40
N LEU A 31 7.83 -48.63 14.34
CA LEU A 31 8.73 -48.54 15.50
C LEU A 31 8.00 -49.07 16.74
N ASP A 32 8.49 -50.20 17.23
CA ASP A 32 8.06 -50.88 18.45
C ASP A 32 8.69 -50.17 19.66
N LEU A 33 7.86 -49.63 20.57
CA LEU A 33 8.33 -48.93 21.77
C LEU A 33 7.66 -49.51 23.01
N ASN A 34 8.40 -50.38 23.69
CA ASN A 34 8.14 -50.78 25.07
C ASN A 34 9.25 -50.25 25.99
N SER A 35 8.79 -49.71 27.12
CA SER A 35 9.49 -49.48 28.39
C SER A 35 10.22 -48.14 28.66
N HIS A 36 9.77 -47.51 29.76
CA HIS A 36 10.55 -46.81 30.81
C HIS A 36 11.06 -45.38 30.53
N PHE A 37 10.90 -44.33 31.36
CA PHE A 37 10.53 -44.16 32.77
C PHE A 37 10.10 -42.69 33.06
N HIS A 38 9.28 -42.53 34.10
CA HIS A 38 8.96 -41.38 34.99
C HIS A 38 9.10 -39.88 34.60
N GLY A 39 7.95 -39.19 34.64
CA GLY A 39 7.53 -38.33 35.76
C GLY A 39 8.05 -36.90 35.84
N PHE A 40 7.19 -35.91 35.57
CA PHE A 40 6.92 -34.77 36.46
C PHE A 40 5.63 -34.03 36.04
N THR A 41 4.78 -33.80 37.03
CA THR A 41 3.52 -33.04 36.99
C THR A 41 3.76 -31.52 36.97
N THR A 42 3.00 -30.76 36.17
CA THR A 42 2.06 -29.71 36.61
C THR A 42 1.64 -28.83 35.43
N GLY A 43 0.36 -28.47 35.41
CA GLY A 43 -0.32 -27.90 34.24
C GLY A 43 0.11 -26.48 33.87
N LYS A 44 -0.01 -26.19 32.57
CA LYS A 44 -0.28 -24.84 32.06
C LYS A 44 -1.47 -24.93 31.12
N ARG A 45 -2.50 -24.15 31.47
CA ARG A 45 -3.65 -23.84 30.62
C ARG A 45 -3.15 -23.25 29.30
N ILE A 46 -3.64 -23.79 28.20
CA ILE A 46 -3.58 -23.14 26.89
C ILE A 46 -4.49 -21.90 27.00
N ASN A 47 -3.89 -20.72 27.07
CA ASN A 47 -4.63 -19.47 26.93
C ASN A 47 -4.78 -19.17 25.45
N ALA A 48 -6.01 -19.25 24.97
CA ALA A 48 -6.42 -18.55 23.76
C ALA A 48 -6.14 -17.05 23.93
N TYR A 49 -5.54 -16.43 22.91
CA TYR A 49 -5.35 -14.98 22.84
C TYR A 49 -6.71 -14.27 22.86
N PRO A 50 -6.92 -13.26 23.71
CA PRO A 50 -7.81 -12.16 23.41
C PRO A 50 -7.00 -11.02 22.77
N TYR A 51 -7.23 -10.76 21.50
CA TYR A 51 -6.88 -9.46 20.91
C TYR A 51 -7.88 -8.43 21.44
N THR A 52 -7.49 -7.67 22.47
CA THR A 52 -8.21 -6.46 22.88
C THR A 52 -7.78 -5.30 22.00
N ALA A 53 -8.75 -4.70 21.29
CA ALA A 53 -8.62 -3.38 20.68
C ALA A 53 -8.29 -2.34 21.79
N PRO A 54 -7.41 -1.35 21.55
CA PRO A 54 -7.12 -0.36 22.57
C PRO A 54 -8.24 0.68 22.64
N GLU A 55 -9.03 0.63 23.73
CA GLU A 55 -9.72 1.81 24.24
C GLU A 55 -8.68 2.82 24.76
N ARG A 56 -8.78 4.06 24.28
CA ARG A 56 -7.99 5.20 24.75
C ARG A 56 -8.41 5.55 26.18
N VAL A 57 -7.48 5.44 27.13
CA VAL A 57 -7.54 6.18 28.40
C VAL A 57 -6.44 7.22 28.39
N VAL A 58 -6.88 8.48 28.34
CA VAL A 58 -6.11 9.67 28.69
C VAL A 58 -5.80 9.59 30.18
N ASP A 59 -4.54 9.68 30.60
CA ASP A 59 -4.26 10.46 31.81
C ASP A 59 -2.82 10.95 32.00
N LYS A 60 -2.78 12.11 32.64
CA LYS A 60 -1.66 13.04 32.78
C LYS A 60 -0.61 12.62 33.82
N ALA A 61 0.61 13.04 33.52
CA ALA A 61 1.62 13.63 34.42
C ALA A 61 2.38 12.73 35.41
N LEU A 62 3.65 12.53 35.03
CA LEU A 62 4.81 12.31 35.88
C LEU A 62 5.00 13.41 36.91
N ALA A 63 5.07 13.04 38.19
CA ALA A 63 6.00 13.61 39.16
C ALA A 63 6.11 12.69 40.40
N ARG A 64 7.28 12.08 40.64
CA ARG A 64 8.07 12.24 41.88
C ARG A 64 9.30 11.31 41.95
N LYS A 65 10.45 11.98 41.82
CA LYS A 65 11.75 11.85 42.51
C LYS A 65 12.17 10.55 43.21
N HIS A 66 13.38 10.15 42.80
CA HIS A 66 14.41 9.31 43.43
C HIS A 66 14.61 9.46 44.95
N LYS A 67 14.98 8.35 45.59
CA LYS A 67 15.81 8.29 46.82
C LYS A 67 17.07 7.45 46.55
N LYS A 68 18.24 8.00 46.93
CA LYS A 68 19.53 7.29 47.12
C LYS A 68 19.63 6.77 48.57
N PRO A 69 20.51 5.78 48.87
CA PRO A 69 20.92 5.47 50.23
C PRO A 69 22.21 6.22 50.67
N GLN A 70 22.38 6.30 52.00
CA GLN A 70 23.30 7.14 52.78
C GLN A 70 24.71 6.58 53.00
N ALA A 71 25.66 7.47 53.31
CA ALA A 71 26.63 7.33 54.42
C ALA A 71 27.17 8.72 54.87
N THR A 72 26.71 9.17 56.06
CA THR A 72 27.39 9.86 57.22
C THR A 72 28.58 10.85 57.05
N PRO A 73 28.89 11.71 58.07
CA PRO A 73 28.04 12.66 58.81
C PRO A 73 28.75 14.03 59.10
N GLY A 74 28.01 15.02 59.62
CA GLY A 74 28.59 16.13 60.41
C GLY A 74 27.93 17.50 60.20
N PRO A 75 27.69 18.29 61.27
CA PRO A 75 26.35 18.80 61.58
C PRO A 75 26.30 20.36 61.53
N ILE A 76 25.17 21.07 61.72
CA ILE A 76 24.57 21.40 63.02
C ILE A 76 23.44 22.47 62.84
N TYR A 77 22.36 22.33 63.65
CA TYR A 77 21.33 23.28 64.19
C TYR A 77 20.33 23.99 63.24
N GLU A 78 19.04 23.62 63.25
CA GLU A 78 17.89 24.03 64.14
C GLU A 78 17.10 25.17 63.45
N THR A 79 15.78 25.38 63.55
CA THR A 79 14.66 24.97 64.43
C THR A 79 13.37 25.36 63.65
N THR A 80 12.42 24.46 63.34
CA THR A 80 11.12 24.15 64.02
C THR A 80 9.89 25.04 63.70
N ILE A 81 8.72 24.37 63.62
CA ILE A 81 7.32 24.79 63.94
C ILE A 81 6.56 25.55 62.83
N ALA A 82 5.26 25.36 62.54
CA ALA A 82 4.29 24.28 62.73
C ALA A 82 3.05 24.60 61.85
N THR A 83 2.30 23.55 61.54
CA THR A 83 0.89 23.42 61.07
C THR A 83 -0.12 24.22 61.94
N PRO A 84 -1.45 24.39 61.63
CA PRO A 84 -2.31 23.34 61.04
C PRO A 84 -3.62 23.70 60.25
N ASN A 85 -4.14 22.64 59.59
CA ASN A 85 -5.52 22.15 59.43
C ASN A 85 -6.73 23.08 59.23
N GLY A 86 -7.65 22.62 58.36
CA GLY A 86 -9.09 22.86 58.50
C GLY A 86 -9.90 22.59 57.22
N ALA A 87 -10.78 21.59 57.26
CA ALA A 87 -11.66 21.13 56.18
C ALA A 87 -13.00 21.89 56.10
N ALA A 88 -13.66 21.85 54.93
CA ALA A 88 -15.08 21.44 54.71
C ALA A 88 -15.84 22.21 53.60
N ALA A 89 -16.55 21.42 52.77
CA ALA A 89 -17.86 21.62 52.13
C ALA A 89 -18.15 22.72 51.08
N ALA A 90 -18.82 22.28 50.00
CA ALA A 90 -19.46 23.00 48.87
C ALA A 90 -20.65 23.91 49.32
N PRO A 91 -21.38 24.73 48.48
CA PRO A 91 -21.72 24.57 47.04
C PRO A 91 -21.93 25.88 46.20
N GLY A 92 -22.34 25.75 44.93
CA GLY A 92 -23.27 26.71 44.26
C GLY A 92 -22.75 27.81 43.32
N GLU A 93 -23.17 27.73 42.05
CA GLU A 93 -23.59 28.77 41.07
C GLU A 93 -22.82 30.10 40.80
N SER A 94 -22.45 30.23 39.51
CA SER A 94 -22.63 31.41 38.62
C SER A 94 -21.73 32.65 38.71
N ALA A 95 -21.65 33.34 37.55
CA ALA A 95 -21.14 34.70 37.28
C ALA A 95 -19.61 34.87 37.40
N ALA A 96 -18.92 35.84 36.80
CA ALA A 96 -19.09 36.78 35.70
C ALA A 96 -17.70 37.45 35.53
N ASP A 97 -17.57 38.30 34.51
CA ASP A 97 -16.51 39.28 34.27
C ASP A 97 -15.79 39.83 35.52
N PHE A 98 -14.47 40.03 35.39
CA PHE A 98 -13.79 41.22 35.93
C PHE A 98 -12.56 41.56 35.09
N GLY A 99 -12.60 42.74 34.46
CA GLY A 99 -11.38 43.45 34.07
C GLY A 99 -10.84 44.28 35.24
N MET A 100 -9.57 44.67 35.16
CA MET A 100 -9.05 45.96 35.64
C MET A 100 -7.61 46.18 35.16
N GLN A 101 -7.32 47.46 34.93
CA GLN A 101 -6.19 48.06 34.24
C GLN A 101 -4.91 48.16 35.08
N GLY A 102 -3.78 48.39 34.40
CA GLY A 102 -2.58 49.03 34.95
C GLY A 102 -1.63 49.45 33.82
N GLY A 103 -1.42 50.76 33.62
CA GLY A 103 -0.59 51.34 32.55
C GLY A 103 0.84 51.72 32.96
N GLY A 104 1.71 51.92 31.96
CA GLY A 104 3.08 52.46 32.04
C GLY A 104 3.76 52.49 30.64
N PRO A 105 4.70 53.41 30.36
CA PRO A 105 4.76 54.17 29.10
C PRO A 105 5.57 53.54 27.94
N GLY A 106 5.31 54.03 26.74
CA GLY A 106 5.68 53.42 25.47
C GLY A 106 7.15 53.50 25.02
N ILE A 107 7.48 52.56 24.13
CA ILE A 107 8.60 52.60 23.18
C ILE A 107 7.99 52.29 21.80
N PRO A 108 8.21 53.13 20.77
CA PRO A 108 7.60 52.94 19.46
C PRO A 108 8.41 51.96 18.59
N GLY A 109 7.70 51.07 17.91
CA GLY A 109 8.15 50.43 16.67
C GLY A 109 8.83 49.06 16.82
N MET A 110 8.07 47.99 16.58
CA MET A 110 8.44 46.98 15.59
C MET A 110 7.22 46.13 15.25
N MET A 111 7.08 45.88 13.95
CA MET A 111 5.92 45.32 13.26
C MET A 111 5.45 44.00 13.86
N SER A 112 4.14 43.86 14.03
CA SER A 112 3.50 42.57 14.28
C SER A 112 3.73 41.66 13.07
N ASN A 113 4.52 40.61 13.24
CA ASN A 113 4.53 39.45 12.36
C ASN A 113 3.14 38.82 12.38
N ASN A 114 2.29 39.13 11.39
CA ASN A 114 1.07 38.38 11.09
C ASN A 114 1.45 36.99 10.54
N ARG A 115 1.90 36.07 11.39
CA ARG A 115 1.95 34.64 11.05
C ARG A 115 0.58 34.04 11.38
N LEU A 116 -0.23 33.80 10.34
CA LEU A 116 -1.33 32.82 10.41
C LEU A 116 -0.77 31.48 10.92
N PRO A 117 -1.55 30.66 11.66
CA PRO A 117 -1.06 29.42 12.26
C PRO A 117 -0.52 28.45 11.20
N ALA A 118 0.45 27.62 11.60
CA ALA A 118 1.18 26.66 10.78
C ALA A 118 0.29 25.60 10.07
N LEU A 119 -0.96 25.43 10.54
CA LEU A 119 -1.99 24.56 10.00
C LEU A 119 -3.37 25.14 10.36
N GLN A 120 -4.31 25.16 9.41
CA GLN A 120 -5.72 25.42 9.62
C GLN A 120 -6.49 24.13 9.32
N THR A 121 -7.33 23.67 10.24
CA THR A 121 -8.16 22.47 10.04
C THR A 121 -9.56 22.73 10.58
N VAL A 122 -10.57 22.37 9.78
CA VAL A 122 -11.99 22.58 10.07
C VAL A 122 -12.73 21.26 9.90
N HIS A 123 -13.57 20.95 10.88
CA HIS A 123 -14.47 19.80 10.91
C HIS A 123 -15.91 20.24 11.21
N PRO A 124 -16.92 19.51 10.73
CA PRO A 124 -18.28 19.65 11.23
C PRO A 124 -18.37 19.27 12.72
N PRO A 125 -19.32 19.83 13.50
CA PRO A 125 -19.49 19.46 14.90
C PRO A 125 -20.04 18.02 15.03
N PRO A 126 -19.91 17.40 16.22
CA PRO A 126 -20.55 16.12 16.53
C PRO A 126 -22.06 16.15 16.26
N PRO A 127 -22.66 15.02 15.81
CA PRO A 127 -22.05 13.70 15.60
C PRO A 127 -21.31 13.55 14.25
N ASN A 128 -21.29 14.60 13.43
CA ASN A 128 -20.88 14.54 12.03
C ASN A 128 -19.39 14.82 11.82
N GLU A 129 -18.56 14.97 12.86
CA GLU A 129 -17.13 15.38 12.79
C GLU A 129 -16.29 14.60 11.76
N LYS A 130 -16.75 13.41 11.40
CA LYS A 130 -16.08 12.47 10.48
C LYS A 130 -16.58 12.59 9.04
N ASP A 131 -17.56 13.45 8.75
CA ASP A 131 -18.20 13.52 7.44
C ASP A 131 -17.38 14.30 6.42
N TRP A 132 -16.62 15.31 6.85
CA TRP A 132 -15.66 16.00 6.01
C TRP A 132 -14.59 16.70 6.85
N VAL A 133 -13.44 16.97 6.22
CA VAL A 133 -12.39 17.81 6.76
C VAL A 133 -11.92 18.78 5.68
N LEU A 134 -11.75 20.04 6.08
CA LEU A 134 -11.13 21.08 5.27
C LEU A 134 -9.84 21.50 5.96
N THR A 135 -8.70 21.38 5.28
CA THR A 135 -7.38 21.65 5.88
C THR A 135 -6.49 22.46 4.94
N ALA A 136 -5.60 23.28 5.50
CA ALA A 136 -4.57 24.00 4.77
C ALA A 136 -3.34 24.26 5.64
N GLY A 137 -2.13 24.05 5.10
CA GLY A 137 -0.88 24.21 5.83
C GLY A 137 0.33 23.68 5.07
N ASN A 138 1.47 23.54 5.76
CA ASN A 138 2.65 22.88 5.21
C ASN A 138 2.34 21.41 4.85
N GLU A 139 2.99 20.91 3.79
CA GLU A 139 2.86 19.54 3.28
C GLU A 139 2.81 18.46 4.37
N SER A 140 3.81 18.39 5.25
CA SER A 140 3.87 17.34 6.27
C SER A 140 2.65 17.33 7.21
N LEU A 141 2.18 18.52 7.59
CA LEU A 141 1.02 18.65 8.48
C LEU A 141 -0.29 18.31 7.75
N VAL A 142 -0.43 18.70 6.49
CA VAL A 142 -1.60 18.37 5.68
C VAL A 142 -1.65 16.88 5.40
N ASP A 143 -0.54 16.27 5.00
CA ASP A 143 -0.48 14.84 4.71
C ASP A 143 -0.82 13.99 5.94
N ASN A 144 -0.42 14.42 7.15
CA ASN A 144 -0.86 13.78 8.39
C ASN A 144 -2.40 13.83 8.57
N VAL A 145 -3.02 14.98 8.28
CA VAL A 145 -4.50 15.10 8.33
C VAL A 145 -5.17 14.21 7.28
N LEU A 146 -4.61 14.16 6.06
CA LEU A 146 -5.13 13.30 4.98
C LEU A 146 -5.00 11.82 5.33
N ALA A 147 -3.86 11.40 5.86
CA ALA A 147 -3.62 10.02 6.32
C ALA A 147 -4.63 9.59 7.39
N ILE A 148 -4.87 10.45 8.40
CA ILE A 148 -5.89 10.20 9.42
C ILE A 148 -7.28 10.13 8.79
N SER A 149 -7.63 11.08 7.92
CA SER A 149 -8.96 11.11 7.29
C SER A 149 -9.21 9.87 6.43
N LEU A 150 -8.21 9.40 5.67
CA LEU A 150 -8.26 8.16 4.90
C LEU A 150 -8.58 6.95 5.79
N GLN A 151 -7.95 6.83 6.97
CA GLN A 151 -8.23 5.75 7.93
C GLN A 151 -9.69 5.72 8.39
N TYR A 152 -10.39 6.86 8.40
CA TYR A 152 -11.81 6.96 8.75
C TYR A 152 -12.76 6.93 7.54
N GLY A 153 -12.26 6.56 6.36
CA GLY A 153 -13.05 6.47 5.13
C GLY A 153 -13.21 7.80 4.40
N GLY A 154 -12.36 8.78 4.70
CA GLY A 154 -12.25 10.02 3.96
C GLY A 154 -11.77 9.79 2.52
N ARG A 155 -12.21 10.66 1.62
CA ARG A 155 -11.85 10.70 0.21
C ARG A 155 -11.60 12.13 -0.21
N LEU A 156 -10.55 12.37 -0.98
CA LEU A 156 -10.22 13.70 -1.48
C LEU A 156 -11.34 14.19 -2.42
N VAL A 157 -11.67 15.48 -2.31
CA VAL A 157 -12.73 16.13 -3.11
C VAL A 157 -12.18 17.32 -3.85
N SER A 158 -11.29 18.07 -3.23
CA SER A 158 -10.60 19.18 -3.86
C SER A 158 -9.24 19.30 -3.21
N MET A 159 -8.22 19.50 -4.03
CA MET A 159 -6.88 19.80 -3.55
C MET A 159 -6.25 20.87 -4.43
N GLY A 160 -5.27 21.55 -3.85
CA GLY A 160 -4.28 22.32 -4.55
C GLY A 160 -3.12 22.62 -3.62
N TYR A 161 -2.15 23.35 -4.15
CA TYR A 161 -0.98 23.77 -3.41
C TYR A 161 -0.61 25.20 -3.78
N TYR A 162 0.32 25.75 -3.02
CA TYR A 162 0.94 27.03 -3.26
C TYR A 162 2.35 27.03 -2.69
N LEU A 163 3.19 27.89 -3.24
CA LEU A 163 4.55 28.09 -2.75
C LEU A 163 4.61 29.29 -1.82
N ARG A 164 5.36 29.16 -0.73
CA ARG A 164 5.77 30.27 0.12
C ARG A 164 7.28 30.22 0.27
N GLY A 165 7.99 30.99 -0.55
CA GLY A 165 9.44 30.81 -0.70
C GLY A 165 9.72 29.48 -1.42
N GLN A 166 10.52 28.59 -0.81
CA GLN A 166 10.77 27.24 -1.31
C GLN A 166 9.83 26.18 -0.70
N ASP A 167 9.00 26.56 0.27
CA ASP A 167 8.15 25.62 0.98
C ASP A 167 6.85 25.36 0.21
N VAL A 168 6.56 24.08 -0.03
CA VAL A 168 5.29 23.62 -0.57
C VAL A 168 4.24 23.57 0.54
N ASN A 169 3.10 24.22 0.29
CA ASN A 169 1.95 24.21 1.19
C ASN A 169 0.75 23.68 0.44
N TYR A 170 -0.09 22.90 1.10
CA TYR A 170 -1.30 22.32 0.51
C TYR A 170 -2.56 22.83 1.17
N TYR A 171 -3.66 22.73 0.44
CA TYR A 171 -4.99 22.79 0.99
C TYR A 171 -5.83 21.67 0.37
N ALA A 172 -6.71 21.10 1.17
CA ALA A 172 -7.48 19.93 0.79
C ALA A 172 -8.85 19.91 1.47
N ILE A 173 -9.82 19.37 0.74
CA ILE A 173 -11.12 18.99 1.24
C ILE A 173 -11.23 17.47 1.11
N MET A 174 -11.54 16.78 2.20
CA MET A 174 -11.90 15.38 2.19
C MET A 174 -13.32 15.19 2.70
N HIS A 175 -14.06 14.26 2.10
CA HIS A 175 -15.40 13.86 2.55
C HIS A 175 -15.42 12.37 2.81
N LYS A 176 -16.26 11.95 3.75
CA LYS A 176 -16.62 10.55 3.93
C LYS A 176 -17.71 10.19 2.92
N TYR A 177 -17.32 9.54 1.84
CA TYR A 177 -18.25 9.01 0.84
C TYR A 177 -17.70 7.73 0.23
N SER A 178 -18.58 6.87 -0.28
CA SER A 178 -18.19 5.72 -1.10
C SER A 178 -17.78 6.18 -2.48
N GLY A 179 -16.55 5.87 -2.88
CA GLY A 179 -15.99 6.34 -4.14
C GLY A 179 -14.70 5.61 -4.49
N PRO A 180 -14.28 5.70 -5.76
CA PRO A 180 -13.21 4.90 -6.30
C PRO A 180 -11.88 5.13 -5.60
N VAL A 181 -10.96 4.19 -5.80
CA VAL A 181 -9.56 4.34 -5.39
C VAL A 181 -8.98 5.55 -6.09
N PHE A 182 -8.12 6.31 -5.39
CA PHE A 182 -7.49 7.48 -5.96
C PHE A 182 -5.98 7.51 -5.77
N ILE A 183 -5.29 8.26 -6.63
CA ILE A 183 -3.86 8.56 -6.51
C ILE A 183 -3.67 10.08 -6.47
N LYS A 184 -2.90 10.53 -5.48
CA LYS A 184 -2.37 11.89 -5.37
C LYS A 184 -0.86 11.83 -5.63
N PRO A 185 -0.37 12.14 -6.83
CA PRO A 185 1.07 12.27 -7.07
C PRO A 185 1.59 13.63 -6.58
N ALA A 186 2.90 13.70 -6.41
CA ALA A 186 3.62 14.96 -6.21
C ALA A 186 3.40 15.91 -7.39
N PRO A 187 3.63 17.23 -7.21
CA PRO A 187 3.61 18.18 -8.32
C PRO A 187 4.54 17.74 -9.45
N MET A 188 4.02 17.73 -10.67
CA MET A 188 4.72 17.17 -11.85
C MET A 188 4.89 18.20 -12.96
N THR A 189 5.99 18.12 -13.69
CA THR A 189 6.23 18.87 -14.92
C THR A 189 5.22 18.48 -16.00
N PHE A 190 5.18 19.24 -17.10
CA PHE A 190 4.31 18.91 -18.24
C PHE A 190 4.63 17.53 -18.84
N ASP A 191 5.91 17.20 -19.02
CA ASP A 191 6.33 15.92 -19.60
C ASP A 191 5.95 14.74 -18.69
N GLU A 192 6.09 14.93 -17.38
CA GLU A 192 5.64 13.97 -16.37
C GLU A 192 4.12 13.80 -16.37
N LEU A 193 3.36 14.89 -16.52
CA LEU A 193 1.90 14.84 -16.65
C LEU A 193 1.48 14.01 -17.86
N ILE A 194 2.06 14.27 -19.04
CA ILE A 194 1.71 13.55 -20.27
C ILE A 194 2.11 12.07 -20.18
N ARG A 195 3.22 11.75 -19.51
CA ARG A 195 3.58 10.36 -19.20
C ARG A 195 2.57 9.72 -18.25
N ALA A 196 2.22 10.39 -17.16
CA ALA A 196 1.25 9.91 -16.17
C ALA A 196 -0.13 9.63 -16.77
N VAL A 197 -0.60 10.46 -17.73
CA VAL A 197 -1.84 10.21 -18.48
C VAL A 197 -1.81 8.83 -19.14
N ARG A 198 -0.78 8.56 -19.96
CA ARG A 198 -0.66 7.28 -20.68
C ARG A 198 -0.54 6.10 -19.72
N GLU A 199 0.25 6.27 -18.66
CA GLU A 199 0.50 5.20 -17.70
C GLU A 199 -0.70 4.87 -16.82
N ASN A 200 -1.48 5.88 -16.40
CA ASN A 200 -2.65 5.70 -15.55
C ASN A 200 -3.88 5.23 -16.33
N GLU A 201 -4.01 5.62 -17.60
CA GLU A 201 -5.03 5.03 -18.50
C GLU A 201 -4.87 3.51 -18.61
N ALA A 202 -3.64 3.01 -18.71
CA ALA A 202 -3.35 1.58 -18.72
C ALA A 202 -3.73 0.86 -17.40
N ARG A 203 -4.01 1.61 -16.33
CA ARG A 203 -4.38 1.09 -15.00
C ARG A 203 -5.85 1.30 -14.67
N ASP A 204 -6.69 1.68 -15.66
CA ASP A 204 -8.11 1.98 -15.46
C ASP A 204 -8.33 3.20 -14.52
N LEU A 205 -7.37 4.13 -14.49
CA LEU A 205 -7.43 5.39 -13.74
C LEU A 205 -7.71 6.57 -14.67
N ALA A 206 -8.70 7.37 -14.33
CA ALA A 206 -9.06 8.59 -15.02
C ALA A 206 -8.52 9.82 -14.28
N LEU A 207 -7.93 10.76 -15.03
CA LEU A 207 -7.62 12.09 -14.48
C LEU A 207 -8.92 12.83 -14.25
N THR A 208 -9.22 13.21 -13.01
CA THR A 208 -10.46 13.94 -12.69
C THR A 208 -10.20 15.38 -12.22
N GLN A 209 -8.98 15.68 -11.77
CA GLN A 209 -8.55 17.05 -11.45
C GLN A 209 -7.12 17.30 -11.91
N VAL A 210 -6.86 18.48 -12.46
CA VAL A 210 -5.51 18.92 -12.82
C VAL A 210 -5.39 20.44 -12.70
N CYS A 211 -4.37 20.94 -12.02
CA CYS A 211 -4.21 22.36 -11.82
C CYS A 211 -2.74 22.77 -11.83
N GLY A 212 -2.41 23.79 -12.64
CA GLY A 212 -1.06 24.30 -12.78
C GLY A 212 -0.71 25.33 -11.70
N GLN A 213 0.58 25.43 -11.38
CA GLN A 213 1.14 26.45 -10.51
C GLN A 213 2.52 26.84 -11.03
N GLU A 214 2.75 28.15 -11.12
CA GLU A 214 4.05 28.70 -11.48
C GLU A 214 4.90 28.82 -10.23
N GLY A 215 6.06 28.15 -10.23
CA GLY A 215 7.03 28.25 -9.14
C GLY A 215 8.05 29.36 -9.38
N LYS A 216 8.60 29.40 -10.59
CA LYS A 216 9.40 30.50 -11.13
C LYS A 216 8.84 30.90 -12.50
N PRO A 217 9.11 32.12 -13.00
CA PRO A 217 8.65 32.53 -14.32
C PRO A 217 8.97 31.49 -15.41
N GLY A 218 7.92 30.89 -15.99
CA GLY A 218 8.02 29.85 -17.03
C GLY A 218 8.21 28.41 -16.53
N GLU A 219 8.40 28.19 -15.22
CA GLU A 219 8.48 26.85 -14.62
C GLU A 219 7.11 26.47 -14.02
N ILE A 220 6.32 25.71 -14.78
CA ILE A 220 4.99 25.25 -14.37
C ILE A 220 5.06 23.81 -13.88
N THR A 221 4.43 23.58 -12.73
CA THR A 221 4.16 22.24 -12.20
C THR A 221 2.65 22.06 -12.04
N PHE A 222 2.19 20.82 -12.16
CA PHE A 222 0.78 20.44 -12.13
C PHE A 222 0.51 19.54 -10.94
N THR A 223 -0.54 19.85 -10.19
CA THR A 223 -1.16 18.87 -9.28
C THR A 223 -2.21 18.09 -10.03
N THR A 224 -2.28 16.79 -9.78
CA THR A 224 -3.27 15.91 -10.39
C THR A 224 -4.01 15.07 -9.37
N TYR A 225 -5.19 14.60 -9.75
CA TYR A 225 -6.00 13.66 -8.99
C TYR A 225 -6.56 12.61 -9.93
N TRP A 226 -6.30 11.34 -9.64
CA TRP A 226 -6.68 10.21 -10.46
C TRP A 226 -7.66 9.35 -9.71
N GLU A 227 -8.72 8.90 -10.37
CA GLU A 227 -9.74 8.02 -9.79
C GLU A 227 -9.91 6.78 -10.66
N ARG A 228 -10.11 5.61 -10.04
CA ARG A 228 -10.45 4.39 -10.79
C ARG A 228 -11.90 4.44 -11.24
N VAL A 229 -12.14 4.86 -12.47
CA VAL A 229 -13.49 4.96 -13.05
C VAL A 229 -13.58 3.97 -14.21
N PRO A 230 -14.07 2.74 -13.98
CA PRO A 230 -14.05 1.70 -15.00
C PRO A 230 -14.71 2.14 -16.30
N GLY A 231 -13.98 1.99 -17.40
CA GLY A 231 -14.46 2.33 -18.75
C GLY A 231 -14.55 3.83 -19.03
N ALA A 232 -14.06 4.70 -18.15
CA ALA A 232 -13.98 6.11 -18.45
C ALA A 232 -12.85 6.42 -19.45
N GLU A 233 -13.18 7.28 -20.39
CA GLU A 233 -12.23 7.94 -21.27
C GLU A 233 -12.11 9.40 -20.85
N PHE A 234 -10.90 9.96 -20.91
CA PHE A 234 -10.67 11.37 -20.60
C PHE A 234 -9.65 12.02 -21.53
N HIS A 235 -9.72 13.34 -21.65
CA HIS A 235 -8.77 14.16 -22.39
C HIS A 235 -8.38 15.41 -21.61
N ILE A 236 -7.11 15.80 -21.72
CA ILE A 236 -6.63 17.10 -21.23
C ILE A 236 -6.79 18.13 -22.33
N TRP A 237 -7.35 19.28 -21.97
CA TRP A 237 -7.60 20.38 -22.89
C TRP A 237 -6.96 21.67 -22.37
N PHE A 238 -6.20 22.35 -23.23
CA PHE A 238 -5.55 23.62 -22.89
C PHE A 238 -6.21 24.77 -23.68
N PRO A 239 -7.30 25.39 -23.16
CA PRO A 239 -7.98 26.47 -23.85
C PRO A 239 -7.07 27.68 -24.11
N GLY A 240 -7.32 28.36 -25.23
CA GLY A 240 -6.54 29.51 -25.68
C GLY A 240 -5.21 29.14 -26.37
N GLN A 241 -4.95 27.84 -26.58
CA GLN A 241 -3.87 27.36 -27.47
C GLN A 241 -4.39 27.19 -28.91
N PRO A 242 -3.50 27.13 -29.92
CA PRO A 242 -3.90 26.78 -31.28
C PRO A 242 -4.72 25.48 -31.32
N HIS A 243 -5.77 25.45 -32.14
CA HIS A 243 -6.71 24.31 -32.28
C HIS A 243 -7.54 23.96 -31.03
N ALA A 244 -7.50 24.73 -29.94
CA ALA A 244 -8.27 24.42 -28.73
C ALA A 244 -9.79 24.44 -28.96
N ASP A 245 -10.30 25.29 -29.85
CA ASP A 245 -11.73 25.36 -30.19
C ASP A 245 -12.16 24.18 -31.08
N GLU A 246 -11.29 23.73 -31.98
CA GLU A 246 -11.49 22.52 -32.79
C GLU A 246 -11.53 21.28 -31.89
N GLN A 247 -10.59 21.18 -30.92
CA GLN A 247 -10.57 20.11 -29.92
C GLN A 247 -11.84 20.11 -29.06
N LYS A 248 -12.26 21.27 -28.56
CA LYS A 248 -13.51 21.41 -27.80
C LYS A 248 -14.70 20.89 -28.62
N THR A 249 -14.83 21.35 -29.86
CA THR A 249 -15.92 20.94 -30.76
C THR A 249 -15.86 19.43 -31.02
N HIS A 250 -14.67 18.87 -31.21
CA HIS A 250 -14.47 17.43 -31.36
C HIS A 250 -14.91 16.66 -30.11
N PHE A 251 -14.52 17.11 -28.91
CA PHE A 251 -14.92 16.47 -27.65
C PHE A 251 -16.43 16.48 -27.45
N GLU A 252 -17.08 17.63 -27.68
CA GLU A 252 -18.54 17.76 -27.59
C GLU A 252 -19.26 16.83 -28.57
N ASN A 253 -18.79 16.77 -29.82
CA ASN A 253 -19.36 15.89 -30.86
C ASN A 253 -19.16 14.39 -30.56
N ASN A 254 -18.16 14.04 -29.74
CA ASN A 254 -17.85 12.65 -29.36
C ASN A 254 -18.37 12.27 -27.97
N GLY A 255 -19.28 13.09 -27.41
CA GLY A 255 -19.99 12.80 -26.16
C GLY A 255 -19.15 13.03 -24.89
N TYR A 256 -18.01 13.71 -24.99
CA TYR A 256 -17.27 14.13 -23.81
C TYR A 256 -17.88 15.39 -23.20
N ARG A 257 -17.74 15.53 -21.89
CA ARG A 257 -18.18 16.69 -21.13
C ARG A 257 -17.03 17.28 -20.33
N LEU A 258 -16.92 18.59 -20.27
CA LEU A 258 -15.96 19.28 -19.41
C LEU A 258 -16.34 19.07 -17.94
N THR A 259 -15.55 18.30 -17.21
CA THR A 259 -15.81 17.97 -15.79
C THR A 259 -14.99 18.81 -14.83
N TYR A 260 -13.89 19.40 -15.30
CA TYR A 260 -12.96 20.17 -14.48
C TYR A 260 -12.28 21.27 -15.30
N LEU A 261 -12.03 22.41 -14.67
CA LEU A 261 -11.33 23.54 -15.26
C LEU A 261 -10.51 24.26 -14.18
N CYS A 262 -9.23 24.53 -14.45
CA CYS A 262 -8.35 25.31 -13.60
C CYS A 262 -7.56 26.32 -14.43
N GLY A 263 -7.28 27.49 -13.85
CA GLY A 263 -6.38 28.50 -14.41
C GLY A 263 -5.10 28.65 -13.61
N TYR A 264 -4.03 29.07 -14.28
CA TYR A 264 -2.72 29.33 -13.72
C TYR A 264 -2.03 30.49 -14.46
N SER A 265 -1.05 31.12 -13.81
CA SER A 265 -0.20 32.13 -14.46
C SER A 265 1.00 31.45 -15.11
N GLU A 266 1.40 31.94 -16.29
CA GLU A 266 2.69 31.62 -16.90
C GLU A 266 3.30 32.92 -17.43
N ALA A 267 4.41 33.37 -16.82
CA ALA A 267 5.06 34.65 -17.08
C ALA A 267 4.06 35.84 -17.04
N GLY A 268 3.08 35.75 -16.12
CA GLY A 268 2.01 36.73 -15.96
C GLY A 268 1.04 36.81 -17.14
N LYS A 269 0.84 35.70 -17.84
CA LYS A 269 -0.27 35.46 -18.77
C LYS A 269 -1.16 34.35 -18.18
N GLY A 270 -2.47 34.58 -18.15
CA GLY A 270 -3.42 33.57 -17.73
C GLY A 270 -3.48 32.43 -18.74
N LYS A 271 -3.18 31.22 -18.26
CA LYS A 271 -3.33 29.94 -18.95
C LYS A 271 -4.34 29.09 -18.22
N TYR A 272 -4.89 28.09 -18.91
CA TYR A 272 -5.89 27.21 -18.30
C TYR A 272 -5.74 25.79 -18.82
N VAL A 273 -6.27 24.86 -18.02
CA VAL A 273 -6.29 23.44 -18.29
C VAL A 273 -7.66 22.89 -17.86
N GLY A 274 -8.25 22.04 -18.68
CA GLY A 274 -9.52 21.38 -18.42
C GLY A 274 -9.43 19.89 -18.63
N VAL A 275 -10.34 19.17 -17.97
CA VAL A 275 -10.53 17.72 -18.14
C VAL A 275 -11.87 17.49 -18.80
N TRP A 276 -11.85 16.79 -19.92
CA TRP A 276 -13.03 16.27 -20.59
C TRP A 276 -13.15 14.78 -20.30
N MET A 277 -14.34 14.30 -19.95
CA MET A 277 -14.55 12.88 -19.61
C MET A 277 -15.83 12.33 -20.23
N LYS A 278 -15.87 11.00 -20.44
CA LYS A 278 -17.10 10.22 -20.63
C LYS A 278 -16.91 8.78 -20.09
N PRO A 279 -17.95 8.14 -19.53
CA PRO A 279 -19.23 8.73 -19.17
C PRO A 279 -19.05 9.72 -18.00
N THR A 280 -19.97 10.69 -17.88
CA THR A 280 -20.05 11.59 -16.72
C THR A 280 -21.29 11.32 -15.91
N LYS A 281 -21.26 11.61 -14.61
CA LYS A 281 -22.44 11.46 -13.74
C LYS A 281 -23.57 12.45 -14.00
N SER A 282 -23.25 13.64 -14.49
CA SER A 282 -24.23 14.70 -14.75
C SER A 282 -24.51 14.79 -16.24
N GLU A 283 -25.79 14.73 -16.60
CA GLU A 283 -26.31 15.01 -17.94
C GLU A 283 -26.87 16.44 -18.06
N SER A 284 -26.86 17.19 -16.95
CA SER A 284 -27.41 18.55 -16.87
C SER A 284 -26.72 19.47 -17.88
N GLN A 285 -27.44 20.40 -18.51
CA GLN A 285 -26.76 21.45 -19.30
C GLN A 285 -25.80 22.25 -18.42
N TYR A 286 -24.66 22.69 -18.96
CA TYR A 286 -23.70 23.50 -18.20
C TYR A 286 -23.21 24.71 -18.98
N GLU A 287 -22.78 25.72 -18.24
CA GLU A 287 -21.99 26.85 -18.74
C GLU A 287 -20.62 26.83 -18.06
N ALA A 288 -19.55 27.00 -18.85
CA ALA A 288 -18.18 27.08 -18.34
C ALA A 288 -17.50 28.35 -18.83
N HIS A 289 -16.74 28.98 -17.95
CA HIS A 289 -16.03 30.23 -18.23
C HIS A 289 -14.62 30.21 -17.65
N TYR A 290 -13.67 30.82 -18.36
CA TYR A 290 -12.31 31.07 -17.90
C TYR A 290 -11.88 32.50 -18.22
N GLY A 291 -10.91 33.01 -17.46
CA GLY A 291 -10.33 34.35 -17.65
C GLY A 291 -11.21 35.50 -17.19
N LEU A 292 -12.24 35.23 -16.39
CA LEU A 292 -13.03 36.29 -15.74
C LEU A 292 -12.22 36.90 -14.59
N THR A 293 -12.36 38.20 -14.34
CA THR A 293 -11.89 38.77 -13.06
C THR A 293 -12.70 38.18 -11.90
N MET A 294 -12.18 38.25 -10.67
CA MET A 294 -12.94 37.80 -9.49
C MET A 294 -14.32 38.47 -9.39
N GLU A 295 -14.39 39.78 -9.64
CA GLU A 295 -15.66 40.51 -9.68
C GLU A 295 -16.59 39.99 -10.78
N GLY A 296 -16.06 39.81 -12.00
CA GLY A 296 -16.82 39.25 -13.12
C GLY A 296 -17.34 37.84 -12.83
N CYS A 297 -16.56 37.03 -12.11
CA CYS A 297 -16.96 35.69 -11.68
C CYS A 297 -18.15 35.74 -10.70
N MET A 298 -18.11 36.64 -9.71
CA MET A 298 -19.20 36.83 -8.75
C MET A 298 -20.45 37.45 -9.38
N GLN A 299 -20.30 38.28 -10.42
CA GLN A 299 -21.43 38.78 -11.20
C GLN A 299 -22.06 37.65 -12.03
N LYS A 300 -21.23 36.84 -12.69
CA LYS A 300 -21.68 35.69 -13.48
C LYS A 300 -22.43 34.67 -12.63
N ASP A 301 -21.90 34.33 -11.45
CA ASP A 301 -22.55 33.41 -10.51
C ASP A 301 -23.96 33.87 -10.14
N ARG A 302 -24.13 35.14 -9.77
CA ARG A 302 -25.45 35.74 -9.47
C ARG A 302 -26.43 35.63 -10.65
N LEU A 303 -25.96 35.91 -11.87
CA LEU A 303 -26.79 35.83 -13.08
C LEU A 303 -27.22 34.40 -13.41
N LEU A 304 -26.30 33.44 -13.26
CA LEU A 304 -26.58 32.03 -13.55
C LEU A 304 -27.49 31.40 -12.49
N VAL A 305 -27.30 31.73 -11.22
CA VAL A 305 -28.20 31.31 -10.14
C VAL A 305 -29.65 31.79 -10.38
N GLN A 306 -29.83 33.02 -10.88
CA GLN A 306 -31.16 33.50 -11.28
C GLN A 306 -31.79 32.73 -12.45
N LYS A 307 -30.96 32.08 -13.28
CA LYS A 307 -31.40 31.24 -14.40
C LYS A 307 -31.57 29.75 -14.01
N GLY A 308 -31.45 29.42 -12.72
CA GLY A 308 -31.58 28.03 -12.24
C GLY A 308 -30.31 27.19 -12.31
N TYR A 309 -29.15 27.82 -12.56
CA TYR A 309 -27.87 27.14 -12.52
C TYR A 309 -27.26 27.17 -11.11
N VAL A 310 -26.40 26.19 -10.82
CA VAL A 310 -25.64 26.09 -9.57
C VAL A 310 -24.16 25.94 -9.87
N ALA A 311 -23.30 26.67 -9.16
CA ALA A 311 -21.86 26.55 -9.32
C ALA A 311 -21.39 25.17 -8.83
N THR A 312 -20.74 24.42 -9.72
CA THR A 312 -20.15 23.10 -9.43
C THR A 312 -18.63 23.16 -9.34
N SER A 313 -18.02 24.16 -9.96
CA SER A 313 -16.62 24.52 -9.80
C SER A 313 -16.44 26.04 -9.90
N LEU A 314 -15.59 26.61 -9.05
CA LEU A 314 -15.16 28.00 -9.10
C LEU A 314 -13.75 28.16 -8.50
N ARG A 315 -12.73 28.29 -9.34
CA ARG A 315 -11.31 28.42 -8.92
C ARG A 315 -10.77 29.79 -9.25
N VAL A 316 -9.83 30.26 -8.42
CA VAL A 316 -9.11 31.51 -8.65
C VAL A 316 -7.60 31.31 -8.65
N PHE A 317 -6.89 32.25 -9.27
CA PHE A 317 -5.44 32.33 -9.27
C PHE A 317 -4.96 33.77 -9.48
N ASN A 318 -3.74 34.07 -9.04
CA ASN A 318 -3.09 35.35 -9.34
C ASN A 318 -2.62 35.39 -10.79
N ASN A 319 -2.86 36.51 -11.47
CA ASN A 319 -2.29 36.83 -12.78
C ASN A 319 -1.86 38.30 -12.80
N LYS A 320 -0.56 38.54 -12.57
CA LYS A 320 -0.01 39.90 -12.36
C LYS A 320 -0.81 40.66 -11.29
N ASN A 321 -1.43 41.77 -11.67
CA ASN A 321 -2.14 42.68 -10.78
C ASN A 321 -3.64 42.36 -10.69
N GLN A 322 -4.07 41.19 -11.17
CA GLN A 322 -5.47 40.78 -11.18
C GLN A 322 -5.61 39.36 -10.62
N VAL A 323 -6.77 39.10 -10.03
CA VAL A 323 -7.21 37.74 -9.66
C VAL A 323 -8.17 37.28 -10.75
N LEU A 324 -7.81 36.20 -11.43
CA LEU A 324 -8.64 35.59 -12.45
C LEU A 324 -9.36 34.38 -11.89
N CYS A 325 -10.48 34.06 -12.53
CA CYS A 325 -11.41 33.02 -12.12
C CYS A 325 -11.73 32.08 -13.29
N THR A 326 -11.94 30.82 -12.95
CA THR A 326 -12.54 29.80 -13.81
C THR A 326 -13.75 29.22 -13.10
N GLY A 327 -14.79 28.83 -13.83
CA GLY A 327 -15.96 28.22 -13.21
C GLY A 327 -16.80 27.38 -14.17
N ILE A 328 -17.53 26.45 -13.58
CA ILE A 328 -18.51 25.58 -14.24
C ILE A 328 -19.81 25.68 -13.43
N TRP A 329 -20.91 25.92 -14.13
CA TRP A 329 -22.26 25.99 -13.57
C TRP A 329 -23.16 25.00 -14.28
N GLU A 330 -23.94 24.22 -13.53
CA GLU A 330 -24.87 23.25 -14.10
C GLU A 330 -26.32 23.68 -13.88
N ASN A 331 -27.17 23.48 -14.88
CA ASN A 331 -28.62 23.69 -14.78
C ASN A 331 -29.26 22.50 -14.07
N ARG A 332 -29.28 22.56 -12.73
CA ARG A 332 -29.88 21.54 -11.86
C ARG A 332 -30.30 22.14 -10.53
N ASN A 333 -31.24 21.47 -9.86
CA ASN A 333 -31.67 21.87 -8.53
C ASN A 333 -30.50 21.81 -7.53
N GLY A 334 -30.33 22.91 -6.80
CA GLY A 334 -29.27 23.04 -5.82
C GLY A 334 -28.98 24.49 -5.45
N ARG A 335 -28.11 24.67 -4.47
CA ARG A 335 -27.62 25.97 -4.02
C ARG A 335 -26.11 25.95 -3.90
N SER A 336 -25.49 27.07 -4.23
CA SER A 336 -24.07 27.31 -4.07
C SER A 336 -23.83 28.64 -3.35
N ASN A 337 -22.73 28.72 -2.61
CA ASN A 337 -22.25 29.95 -2.00
C ASN A 337 -20.72 29.98 -2.08
N VAL A 338 -20.17 31.08 -2.59
CA VAL A 338 -18.73 31.29 -2.64
C VAL A 338 -18.33 32.20 -1.49
N GLN A 339 -17.40 31.73 -0.66
CA GLN A 339 -16.79 32.56 0.37
C GLN A 339 -15.34 32.86 0.06
N VAL A 340 -14.89 34.04 0.48
CA VAL A 340 -13.52 34.53 0.32
C VAL A 340 -12.99 34.95 1.68
N GLY A 341 -11.82 34.47 2.09
CA GLY A 341 -11.25 34.81 3.39
C GLY A 341 -9.92 34.14 3.68
N GLN A 342 -9.20 34.63 4.69
CA GLN A 342 -7.89 34.09 5.10
C GLN A 342 -7.99 33.02 6.20
N ASN A 343 -9.14 32.93 6.88
CA ASN A 343 -9.39 32.04 8.02
C ASN A 343 -10.53 31.08 7.72
N LEU A 344 -10.19 29.80 7.53
CA LEU A 344 -11.15 28.75 7.14
C LEU A 344 -12.20 28.48 8.22
N GLU A 345 -11.83 28.61 9.51
CA GLU A 345 -12.73 28.42 10.64
C GLU A 345 -13.81 29.52 10.69
N THR A 346 -13.42 30.78 10.46
CA THR A 346 -14.39 31.89 10.34
C THR A 346 -15.33 31.69 9.17
N MET A 347 -14.81 31.26 8.01
CA MET A 347 -15.62 30.97 6.82
C MET A 347 -16.65 29.87 7.11
N TYR A 348 -16.23 28.83 7.82
CA TYR A 348 -17.11 27.74 8.23
C TYR A 348 -18.21 28.19 9.20
N ARG A 349 -17.88 28.97 10.24
CA ARG A 349 -18.88 29.52 11.17
C ARG A 349 -19.99 30.31 10.47
N ASN A 350 -19.63 31.05 9.41
CA ASN A 350 -20.61 31.75 8.59
C ASN A 350 -21.55 30.80 7.84
N MET A 351 -21.07 29.60 7.47
CA MET A 351 -21.88 28.58 6.79
C MET A 351 -22.74 27.72 7.70
N GLN A 352 -22.45 27.62 9.00
CA GLN A 352 -23.19 26.76 9.93
C GLN A 352 -24.71 27.02 9.94
N ARG A 353 -25.16 28.20 9.51
CA ARG A 353 -26.58 28.53 9.34
C ARG A 353 -27.28 27.73 8.23
N ASN A 354 -26.53 27.05 7.37
CA ASN A 354 -27.00 26.24 6.25
C ASN A 354 -26.43 24.81 6.35
N PRO A 355 -27.01 23.93 7.16
CA PRO A 355 -26.41 22.63 7.51
C PRO A 355 -26.21 21.68 6.32
N ASN A 356 -26.93 21.87 5.22
CA ASN A 356 -26.80 21.04 4.01
C ASN A 356 -25.66 21.50 3.08
N MET A 357 -25.05 22.66 3.33
CA MET A 357 -23.97 23.19 2.50
C MET A 357 -22.62 22.75 3.02
N VAL A 358 -21.95 21.91 2.24
CA VAL A 358 -20.61 21.38 2.56
C VAL A 358 -19.58 21.99 1.61
N PRO A 359 -18.29 22.08 2.00
CA PRO A 359 -17.28 22.67 1.12
C PRO A 359 -17.05 21.70 -0.05
N ARG A 360 -17.17 22.15 -1.29
CA ARG A 360 -17.00 21.31 -2.50
C ARG A 360 -15.70 21.56 -3.21
N GLN A 361 -15.20 22.78 -3.13
CA GLN A 361 -13.98 23.15 -3.80
C GLN A 361 -13.30 24.28 -3.05
N ILE A 362 -11.96 24.26 -3.07
CA ILE A 362 -11.12 25.29 -2.49
C ILE A 362 -10.04 25.68 -3.51
N SER A 363 -9.72 26.96 -3.55
CA SER A 363 -8.59 27.53 -4.28
C SER A 363 -8.02 28.71 -3.51
N HIS A 364 -6.96 29.32 -4.00
CA HIS A 364 -6.29 30.43 -3.31
C HIS A 364 -5.83 31.51 -4.28
N TYR A 365 -5.60 32.69 -3.74
CA TYR A 365 -4.77 33.72 -4.37
C TYR A 365 -4.02 34.49 -3.26
N PHE A 366 -3.00 35.23 -3.64
CA PHE A 366 -2.28 36.17 -2.78
C PHE A 366 -2.84 37.57 -2.94
N ASP A 367 -3.14 38.23 -1.84
CA ASP A 367 -3.50 39.66 -1.87
C ASP A 367 -2.27 40.54 -2.14
N ASN A 368 -2.49 41.85 -2.21
CA ASN A 368 -1.42 42.83 -2.48
C ASN A 368 -0.31 42.85 -1.40
N TYR A 369 -0.57 42.26 -0.22
CA TYR A 369 0.36 42.14 0.89
C TYR A 369 1.00 40.75 0.97
N GLN A 370 0.82 39.92 -0.07
CA GLN A 370 1.29 38.52 -0.11
C GLN A 370 0.67 37.62 0.98
N ASN A 371 -0.47 38.02 1.55
CA ASN A 371 -1.24 37.11 2.39
C ASN A 371 -2.03 36.16 1.50
N ILE A 372 -2.08 34.90 1.91
CA ILE A 372 -2.95 33.93 1.26
C ILE A 372 -4.41 34.23 1.58
N VAL A 373 -5.25 34.21 0.55
CA VAL A 373 -6.70 34.32 0.63
C VAL A 373 -7.31 33.08 -0.02
N TYR A 374 -8.14 32.36 0.72
CA TYR A 374 -8.85 31.19 0.23
C TYR A 374 -10.18 31.59 -0.39
N VAL A 375 -10.57 30.86 -1.44
CA VAL A 375 -11.90 30.90 -2.05
C VAL A 375 -12.50 29.51 -1.95
N VAL A 376 -13.57 29.39 -1.17
CA VAL A 376 -14.26 28.12 -0.90
C VAL A 376 -15.65 28.18 -1.51
N LEU A 377 -15.95 27.21 -2.39
CA LEU A 377 -17.27 26.96 -2.92
C LEU A 377 -17.99 25.97 -2.00
N TRP A 378 -19.07 26.42 -1.38
CA TRP A 378 -19.98 25.61 -0.57
C TRP A 378 -21.20 25.25 -1.39
N SER A 379 -21.63 23.99 -1.38
CA SER A 379 -22.82 23.58 -2.12
C SER A 379 -23.48 22.31 -1.56
N ASP A 380 -24.81 22.26 -1.65
CA ASP A 380 -25.61 21.06 -1.36
C ASP A 380 -25.70 20.09 -2.56
N VAL A 381 -25.07 20.44 -3.68
CA VAL A 381 -25.00 19.63 -4.90
C VAL A 381 -23.78 18.72 -4.86
N ASP A 382 -24.01 17.43 -5.09
CA ASP A 382 -22.94 16.47 -5.31
C ASP A 382 -22.45 16.55 -6.77
N VAL A 383 -21.15 16.76 -6.95
CA VAL A 383 -20.52 17.03 -8.24
C VAL A 383 -19.49 15.96 -8.56
N ASN A 384 -19.61 15.32 -9.73
CA ASN A 384 -18.64 14.41 -10.35
C ASN A 384 -17.99 13.33 -9.46
N ARG A 385 -18.62 12.94 -8.34
CA ARG A 385 -18.13 11.86 -7.47
C ARG A 385 -18.51 10.53 -8.06
N TYR A 386 -17.57 9.70 -8.50
CA TYR A 386 -17.91 8.35 -8.97
C TYR A 386 -18.29 7.44 -7.78
N PRO A 387 -19.24 6.51 -7.92
CA PRO A 387 -19.50 5.56 -6.85
C PRO A 387 -18.33 4.57 -6.79
N ASN A 388 -18.30 3.73 -5.76
CA ASN A 388 -17.41 2.56 -5.82
C ASN A 388 -17.72 1.77 -7.10
N PRO A 389 -16.70 1.32 -7.85
CA PRO A 389 -16.94 0.37 -8.91
C PRO A 389 -17.58 -0.90 -8.31
N PRO A 390 -18.53 -1.54 -9.00
CA PRO A 390 -19.08 -2.82 -8.55
C PRO A 390 -17.96 -3.85 -8.39
N PRO A 391 -18.13 -4.86 -7.53
CA PRO A 391 -17.19 -5.97 -7.48
C PRO A 391 -17.03 -6.61 -8.86
N LEU A 392 -15.81 -7.02 -9.18
CA LEU A 392 -15.45 -7.51 -10.51
C LEU A 392 -16.15 -8.82 -10.86
N TRP A 393 -16.48 -9.63 -9.86
CA TRP A 393 -16.86 -11.04 -10.00
C TRP A 393 -18.26 -11.38 -9.49
N ASP A 394 -19.10 -10.39 -9.15
CA ASP A 394 -20.43 -10.65 -8.60
C ASP A 394 -21.32 -11.41 -9.60
N GLU A 395 -21.26 -11.06 -10.89
CA GLU A 395 -22.05 -11.72 -11.96
C GLU A 395 -21.19 -12.34 -13.06
N ALA A 396 -19.89 -12.04 -13.11
CA ALA A 396 -18.99 -12.50 -14.16
C ALA A 396 -18.27 -13.81 -13.78
N PRO A 397 -18.20 -14.81 -14.69
CA PRO A 397 -17.36 -15.98 -14.47
C PRO A 397 -15.88 -15.58 -14.43
N ILE A 398 -15.12 -16.23 -13.55
CA ILE A 398 -13.67 -16.02 -13.47
C ILE A 398 -13.01 -16.90 -14.54
N PRO A 399 -12.31 -16.33 -15.54
CA PRO A 399 -11.62 -17.13 -16.53
C PRO A 399 -10.48 -17.92 -15.88
N VAL A 400 -10.40 -19.22 -16.19
CA VAL A 400 -9.35 -20.11 -15.68
C VAL A 400 -8.48 -20.62 -16.84
N ARG A 401 -7.16 -20.64 -16.63
CA ARG A 401 -6.17 -21.19 -17.56
C ARG A 401 -5.24 -22.14 -16.82
N PHE A 402 -5.36 -23.43 -17.11
CA PHE A 402 -4.50 -24.46 -16.54
C PHE A 402 -3.17 -24.57 -17.29
N LEU A 403 -2.12 -24.92 -16.56
CA LEU A 403 -0.94 -25.50 -17.18
C LEU A 403 -1.34 -26.83 -17.85
N LYS A 404 -0.84 -27.06 -19.06
CA LYS A 404 -1.09 -28.31 -19.78
C LYS A 404 -0.63 -29.50 -18.95
N GLY A 405 -1.52 -30.47 -18.71
CA GLY A 405 -1.25 -31.64 -17.88
C GLY A 405 -1.81 -31.54 -16.46
N SER A 406 -2.14 -30.34 -15.95
CA SER A 406 -2.71 -30.20 -14.60
C SER A 406 -4.11 -30.84 -14.46
N PRO A 407 -5.04 -30.69 -15.41
CA PRO A 407 -6.36 -31.32 -15.27
C PRO A 407 -6.34 -32.84 -15.24
N GLU A 408 -5.34 -33.47 -15.83
CA GLU A 408 -5.23 -34.93 -15.92
C GLU A 408 -4.70 -35.59 -14.63
N LEU A 409 -4.15 -34.80 -13.70
CA LEU A 409 -3.55 -35.28 -12.44
C LEU A 409 -4.50 -35.20 -11.23
N LEU A 410 -5.69 -34.64 -11.41
CA LEU A 410 -6.69 -34.49 -10.35
C LEU A 410 -8.01 -35.14 -10.76
N SER A 411 -8.76 -35.65 -9.79
CA SER A 411 -10.16 -36.04 -10.02
C SER A 411 -11.04 -34.80 -10.25
N ASP A 412 -12.22 -35.00 -10.85
CA ASP A 412 -13.17 -33.91 -11.08
C ASP A 412 -13.56 -33.22 -9.77
N ASP A 413 -13.80 -33.98 -8.69
CA ASP A 413 -14.13 -33.45 -7.36
C ASP A 413 -13.00 -32.62 -6.75
N GLN A 414 -11.74 -33.08 -6.89
CA GLN A 414 -10.56 -32.36 -6.41
C GLN A 414 -10.37 -31.04 -7.17
N MET A 415 -10.52 -31.11 -8.50
CA MET A 415 -10.43 -29.93 -9.37
C MET A 415 -11.54 -28.92 -9.03
N GLU A 416 -12.78 -29.39 -8.90
CA GLU A 416 -13.92 -28.56 -8.57
C GLU A 416 -13.74 -27.87 -7.20
N PHE A 417 -13.26 -28.60 -6.19
CA PHE A 417 -12.93 -28.03 -4.89
C PHE A 417 -11.90 -26.89 -4.99
N LEU A 418 -10.80 -27.13 -5.69
CA LEU A 418 -9.73 -26.13 -5.84
C LEU A 418 -10.23 -24.87 -6.54
N ILE A 419 -10.91 -25.04 -7.67
CA ILE A 419 -11.47 -23.93 -8.44
C ILE A 419 -12.44 -23.13 -7.57
N LYS A 420 -13.43 -23.80 -6.94
CA LYS A 420 -14.42 -23.12 -6.11
C LYS A 420 -13.80 -22.36 -4.94
N ARG A 421 -12.75 -22.92 -4.32
CA ARG A 421 -12.09 -22.24 -3.20
C ARG A 421 -11.31 -21.01 -3.67
N VAL A 422 -10.59 -21.11 -4.79
CA VAL A 422 -9.89 -19.96 -5.38
C VAL A 422 -10.87 -18.90 -5.86
N GLU A 423 -11.97 -19.29 -6.51
CA GLU A 423 -13.01 -18.35 -6.95
C GLU A 423 -13.68 -17.62 -5.79
N HIS A 424 -14.01 -18.32 -4.71
CA HIS A 424 -14.57 -17.71 -3.50
C HIS A 424 -13.60 -16.69 -2.91
N PHE A 425 -12.33 -17.06 -2.76
CA PHE A 425 -11.29 -16.15 -2.31
C PHE A 425 -11.16 -14.90 -3.21
N MET A 426 -11.20 -15.08 -4.54
CA MET A 426 -11.13 -13.96 -5.48
C MET A 426 -12.37 -13.06 -5.45
N LYS A 427 -13.57 -13.64 -5.25
CA LYS A 427 -14.83 -12.90 -5.14
C LYS A 427 -14.86 -12.07 -3.85
N ASP A 428 -14.60 -12.72 -2.72
CA ASP A 428 -14.64 -12.11 -1.39
C ASP A 428 -13.67 -10.93 -1.27
N LEU A 429 -12.48 -11.05 -1.85
CA LEU A 429 -11.47 -10.00 -1.83
C LEU A 429 -11.44 -9.14 -3.11
N ASN A 430 -12.35 -9.40 -4.05
CA ASN A 430 -12.43 -8.72 -5.35
C ASN A 430 -11.04 -8.63 -6.04
N ILE A 431 -10.35 -9.78 -6.15
CA ILE A 431 -8.99 -9.92 -6.70
C ILE A 431 -9.06 -10.04 -8.22
N PRO A 432 -8.42 -9.14 -8.99
CA PRO A 432 -8.50 -9.17 -10.44
C PRO A 432 -7.83 -10.37 -11.11
N GLY A 433 -6.68 -10.80 -10.59
CA GLY A 433 -5.87 -11.84 -11.18
C GLY A 433 -5.08 -12.58 -10.11
N LEU A 434 -5.07 -13.91 -10.23
CA LEU A 434 -4.39 -14.82 -9.32
C LEU A 434 -3.70 -15.92 -10.11
N SER A 435 -2.53 -16.33 -9.67
CA SER A 435 -1.88 -17.55 -10.13
C SER A 435 -1.53 -18.42 -8.92
N ILE A 436 -1.66 -19.74 -9.08
CA ILE A 436 -1.32 -20.74 -8.06
C ILE A 436 -0.55 -21.90 -8.69
N ALA A 437 0.42 -22.44 -7.96
CA ALA A 437 1.10 -23.69 -8.27
C ALA A 437 1.24 -24.54 -7.01
N ILE A 438 1.18 -25.86 -7.18
CA ILE A 438 1.32 -26.86 -6.11
C ILE A 438 2.29 -27.94 -6.58
N ALA A 439 3.29 -28.23 -5.76
CA ALA A 439 4.21 -29.35 -5.93
C ALA A 439 4.10 -30.34 -4.77
N LYS A 440 4.40 -31.60 -5.06
CA LYS A 440 4.50 -32.66 -4.06
C LYS A 440 5.73 -33.50 -4.37
N LYS A 441 6.59 -33.72 -3.37
CA LYS A 441 7.86 -34.45 -3.52
C LYS A 441 8.69 -33.87 -4.68
N GLU A 442 8.83 -32.55 -4.72
CA GLU A 442 9.59 -31.79 -5.74
C GLU A 442 9.07 -31.97 -7.19
N GLN A 443 7.85 -32.48 -7.38
CA GLN A 443 7.19 -32.61 -8.66
C GLN A 443 6.03 -31.62 -8.76
N LEU A 444 5.96 -30.86 -9.85
CA LEU A 444 4.84 -29.94 -10.07
C LEU A 444 3.60 -30.75 -10.43
N LYS A 445 2.53 -30.63 -9.62
CA LYS A 445 1.30 -31.40 -9.78
C LYS A 445 0.13 -30.56 -10.29
N PHE A 446 0.10 -29.28 -9.96
CA PHE A 446 -0.97 -28.38 -10.41
C PHE A 446 -0.43 -26.97 -10.61
N ALA A 447 -0.87 -26.30 -11.68
CA ALA A 447 -0.72 -24.86 -11.83
C ALA A 447 -1.85 -24.27 -12.66
N ALA A 448 -2.37 -23.12 -12.23
CA ALA A 448 -3.43 -22.42 -12.93
C ALA A 448 -3.37 -20.90 -12.70
N GLY A 449 -3.80 -20.16 -13.73
CA GLY A 449 -4.11 -18.74 -13.66
C GLY A 449 -5.62 -18.53 -13.63
N PHE A 450 -6.06 -17.54 -12.86
CA PHE A 450 -7.44 -17.13 -12.66
C PHE A 450 -7.59 -15.63 -12.88
N GLY A 451 -8.67 -15.20 -13.51
CA GLY A 451 -8.97 -13.78 -13.72
C GLY A 451 -8.11 -13.13 -14.80
N TYR A 452 -7.79 -11.85 -14.65
CA TYR A 452 -7.14 -11.02 -15.65
C TYR A 452 -5.77 -10.49 -15.21
N THR A 453 -4.79 -10.50 -16.11
CA THR A 453 -3.53 -9.77 -15.96
C THR A 453 -3.75 -8.26 -16.05
N ASP A 454 -4.72 -7.86 -16.87
CA ASP A 454 -5.18 -6.50 -17.12
C ASP A 454 -6.71 -6.53 -17.30
N ILE A 455 -7.43 -5.87 -16.39
CA ILE A 455 -8.90 -5.77 -16.39
C ILE A 455 -9.41 -5.06 -17.65
N ARG A 456 -8.71 -4.03 -18.13
CA ARG A 456 -9.13 -3.22 -19.27
C ARG A 456 -8.99 -3.99 -20.57
N GLN A 457 -7.91 -4.77 -20.72
CA GLN A 457 -7.68 -5.60 -21.90
C GLN A 457 -8.35 -6.97 -21.83
N GLN A 458 -8.89 -7.34 -20.66
CA GLN A 458 -9.47 -8.67 -20.39
C GLN A 458 -8.51 -9.82 -20.76
N GLU A 459 -7.20 -9.61 -20.62
CA GLU A 459 -6.20 -10.63 -20.89
C GLU A 459 -6.19 -11.66 -19.74
N PRO A 460 -6.46 -12.96 -19.99
CA PRO A 460 -6.53 -13.95 -18.91
C PRO A 460 -5.17 -14.24 -18.27
N VAL A 461 -5.16 -14.41 -16.95
CA VAL A 461 -3.96 -14.90 -16.25
C VAL A 461 -3.65 -16.33 -16.69
N THR A 462 -2.36 -16.62 -16.85
CA THR A 462 -1.82 -17.97 -17.06
C THR A 462 -0.85 -18.26 -15.91
N PRO A 463 -0.54 -19.53 -15.62
CA PRO A 463 0.37 -19.86 -14.52
C PRO A 463 1.82 -19.44 -14.76
N ASN A 464 2.14 -18.94 -15.96
CA ASN A 464 3.45 -18.43 -16.34
C ASN A 464 3.55 -16.90 -16.22
N HIS A 465 2.46 -16.19 -15.93
CA HIS A 465 2.53 -14.74 -15.68
C HIS A 465 3.26 -14.46 -14.37
N GLN A 466 4.00 -13.36 -14.36
CA GLN A 466 4.86 -12.96 -13.26
C GLN A 466 4.18 -11.86 -12.44
N PHE A 467 4.39 -11.93 -11.14
CA PHE A 467 3.84 -10.99 -10.17
C PHE A 467 4.99 -10.50 -9.30
N ARG A 468 4.90 -9.27 -8.80
CA ARG A 468 5.78 -8.79 -7.74
C ARG A 468 5.53 -9.63 -6.50
N VAL A 469 6.57 -10.28 -6.02
CA VAL A 469 6.43 -11.25 -4.92
C VAL A 469 6.76 -10.65 -3.55
N GLY A 470 7.11 -9.35 -3.50
CA GLY A 470 7.43 -8.67 -2.25
C GLY A 470 8.46 -9.43 -1.43
N SER A 471 8.22 -9.51 -0.12
CA SER A 471 9.13 -10.15 0.82
C SER A 471 9.44 -11.64 0.60
N VAL A 472 8.75 -12.35 -0.30
CA VAL A 472 9.23 -13.67 -0.80
C VAL A 472 10.62 -13.56 -1.44
N SER A 473 11.05 -12.35 -1.81
CA SER A 473 12.43 -12.02 -2.22
C SER A 473 13.48 -12.30 -1.14
N LYS A 474 13.12 -12.27 0.15
CA LYS A 474 14.05 -12.48 1.28
C LYS A 474 14.60 -13.90 1.33
N PRO A 475 13.78 -14.96 1.24
CA PRO A 475 14.25 -16.32 1.02
C PRO A 475 15.31 -16.46 -0.09
N VAL A 476 15.12 -15.76 -1.21
CA VAL A 476 16.07 -15.79 -2.34
C VAL A 476 17.41 -15.17 -1.94
N THR A 477 17.38 -14.04 -1.24
CA THR A 477 18.58 -13.39 -0.69
C THR A 477 19.24 -14.24 0.39
N ALA A 478 18.47 -14.88 1.26
CA ALA A 478 18.97 -15.78 2.29
C ALA A 478 19.73 -16.96 1.66
N ALA A 479 19.16 -17.61 0.63
CA ALA A 479 19.84 -18.66 -0.13
C ALA A 479 21.13 -18.15 -0.79
N ALA A 480 21.13 -16.93 -1.36
CA ALA A 480 22.33 -16.34 -1.94
C ALA A 480 23.45 -16.10 -0.91
N ILE A 481 23.10 -15.66 0.31
CA ILE A 481 24.04 -15.47 1.42
C ILE A 481 24.57 -16.81 1.92
N MET A 482 23.70 -17.80 2.11
CA MET A 482 24.10 -19.14 2.54
C MET A 482 25.01 -19.81 1.53
N LEU A 483 24.79 -19.61 0.22
CA LEU A 483 25.69 -20.09 -0.83
C LEU A 483 27.09 -19.47 -0.73
N LEU A 484 27.20 -18.19 -0.35
CA LEU A 484 28.50 -17.55 -0.13
C LEU A 484 29.20 -18.10 1.13
N ILE A 485 28.42 -18.46 2.15
CA ILE A 485 28.93 -19.12 3.37
C ILE A 485 29.44 -20.53 3.06
N ASP A 486 28.69 -21.32 2.28
CA ASP A 486 29.13 -22.65 1.81
C ASP A 486 30.43 -22.58 1.00
N LYS A 487 30.63 -21.50 0.25
CA LYS A 487 31.86 -21.22 -0.51
C LYS A 487 32.99 -20.65 0.35
N GLY A 488 32.78 -20.48 1.65
CA GLY A 488 33.79 -20.03 2.60
C GLY A 488 34.14 -18.54 2.53
N HIS A 489 33.28 -17.70 1.97
CA HIS A 489 33.55 -16.25 1.88
C HIS A 489 33.50 -15.56 3.25
N PHE A 490 32.54 -15.95 4.09
CA PHE A 490 32.35 -15.48 5.46
C PHE A 490 31.48 -16.48 6.23
N THR A 491 31.26 -16.25 7.52
CA THR A 491 30.40 -17.06 8.39
C THR A 491 29.17 -16.29 8.85
N LEU A 492 28.17 -16.99 9.40
CA LEU A 492 26.98 -16.37 10.00
C LEU A 492 27.33 -15.35 11.10
N ASP A 493 28.38 -15.61 11.88
CA ASP A 493 28.80 -14.74 12.98
C ASP A 493 29.82 -13.66 12.56
N SER A 494 30.14 -13.59 11.26
CA SER A 494 31.01 -12.55 10.73
C SER A 494 30.35 -11.17 10.91
N LYS A 495 31.13 -10.24 11.47
CA LYS A 495 30.68 -8.85 11.69
C LYS A 495 30.65 -8.09 10.37
N LEU A 496 29.65 -7.21 10.21
CA LEU A 496 29.54 -6.37 9.02
C LEU A 496 30.33 -5.07 9.13
N PHE A 497 30.36 -4.47 10.32
CA PHE A 497 30.91 -3.15 10.57
C PHE A 497 32.07 -3.18 11.56
N GLY A 498 33.06 -2.31 11.34
CA GLY A 498 34.29 -2.20 12.14
C GLY A 498 35.55 -2.53 11.34
N LYS A 499 36.71 -2.17 11.87
CA LYS A 499 38.00 -2.30 11.15
C LYS A 499 38.27 -3.73 10.65
N ASP A 500 37.95 -4.72 11.46
CA ASP A 500 38.20 -6.15 11.20
C ASP A 500 36.92 -6.89 10.75
N SER A 501 35.98 -6.16 10.14
CA SER A 501 34.69 -6.66 9.66
C SER A 501 34.67 -6.77 8.12
N ILE A 502 33.59 -7.31 7.55
CA ILE A 502 33.48 -7.51 6.10
C ILE A 502 33.56 -6.18 5.32
N PHE A 503 32.92 -5.10 5.79
CA PHE A 503 33.02 -3.78 5.15
C PHE A 503 34.24 -2.96 5.61
N GLY A 504 35.01 -3.48 6.56
CA GLY A 504 36.19 -2.81 7.10
C GLY A 504 35.93 -1.36 7.52
N SER A 505 36.72 -0.45 6.94
CA SER A 505 36.65 0.99 7.23
C SER A 505 35.76 1.80 6.27
N GLU A 506 35.00 1.14 5.40
CA GLU A 506 34.20 1.82 4.38
C GLU A 506 33.23 2.85 4.99
N PHE A 507 32.48 2.43 6.00
CA PHE A 507 31.49 3.27 6.68
C PHE A 507 32.04 4.01 7.91
N SER A 508 33.33 3.85 8.23
CA SER A 508 33.93 4.46 9.42
C SER A 508 34.48 5.87 9.20
N LYS A 509 34.57 6.33 7.94
CA LYS A 509 35.28 7.58 7.58
C LYS A 509 34.56 8.87 7.96
N LYS A 510 33.27 8.81 8.27
CA LYS A 510 32.42 10.00 8.49
C LYS A 510 31.99 10.19 9.94
N TYR A 511 31.85 9.10 10.71
CA TYR A 511 31.41 9.11 12.12
C TYR A 511 32.02 7.93 12.89
N GLN A 512 32.17 8.06 14.22
CA GLN A 512 32.32 6.88 15.07
C GLN A 512 31.04 6.05 14.95
N TYR A 513 31.16 4.73 14.76
CA TYR A 513 29.99 3.85 14.69
C TYR A 513 29.12 4.04 15.95
N PRO A 514 27.81 4.30 15.78
CA PRO A 514 26.90 4.37 16.91
C PRO A 514 26.84 3.07 17.70
N ARG A 515 26.26 3.17 18.90
CA ARG A 515 26.07 2.04 19.81
C ARG A 515 25.47 0.84 19.05
N TYR A 516 26.04 -0.34 19.31
CA TYR A 516 25.64 -1.65 18.76
C TYR A 516 25.92 -1.93 17.28
N VAL A 517 26.21 -0.92 16.45
CA VAL A 517 26.40 -1.14 15.00
C VAL A 517 27.53 -2.14 14.69
N THR A 518 28.65 -2.07 15.42
CA THR A 518 29.80 -2.99 15.24
C THR A 518 29.59 -4.38 15.86
N GLU A 519 28.41 -4.65 16.44
CA GLU A 519 28.00 -5.96 16.96
C GLU A 519 27.08 -6.72 15.98
N ILE A 520 26.63 -6.06 14.91
CA ILE A 520 25.78 -6.70 13.89
C ILE A 520 26.59 -7.75 13.11
N THR A 521 26.00 -8.94 12.96
CA THR A 521 26.53 -10.07 12.20
C THR A 521 25.60 -10.42 11.04
N VAL A 522 26.05 -11.28 10.13
CA VAL A 522 25.24 -11.78 9.01
C VAL A 522 23.98 -12.48 9.52
N ARG A 523 24.11 -13.31 10.57
CA ARG A 523 23.02 -13.98 11.27
C ARG A 523 21.94 -13.00 11.73
N HIS A 524 22.35 -11.90 12.38
CA HIS A 524 21.41 -10.91 12.89
C HIS A 524 20.55 -10.27 11.79
N LEU A 525 21.07 -10.12 10.58
CA LEU A 525 20.29 -9.60 9.46
C LEU A 525 19.31 -10.62 8.91
N LEU A 526 19.74 -11.87 8.72
CA LEU A 526 18.91 -12.96 8.20
C LEU A 526 17.72 -13.27 9.12
N GLU A 527 17.95 -13.23 10.44
CA GLU A 527 16.95 -13.50 11.49
C GLU A 527 16.08 -12.30 11.86
N HIS A 528 16.33 -11.11 11.30
CA HIS A 528 15.71 -9.86 11.74
C HIS A 528 15.96 -9.52 13.22
N THR A 529 17.17 -9.74 13.72
CA THR A 529 17.57 -9.50 15.11
C THR A 529 18.66 -8.44 15.25
N ALA A 530 18.84 -7.56 14.27
CA ALA A 530 19.85 -6.49 14.30
C ALA A 530 19.64 -5.45 15.43
N GLY A 531 18.43 -5.39 16.00
CA GLY A 531 18.11 -4.52 17.14
C GLY A 531 17.48 -3.17 16.78
N GLY A 532 17.00 -2.98 15.55
CA GLY A 532 16.33 -1.75 15.11
C GLY A 532 15.86 -1.80 13.65
N TRP A 533 15.63 -0.62 13.07
CA TRP A 533 15.18 -0.41 11.67
C TRP A 533 13.84 -1.08 11.34
N ASP A 534 12.88 -0.86 12.23
CA ASP A 534 11.51 -1.37 12.15
C ASP A 534 10.75 -0.79 10.95
N ASN A 535 10.00 -1.66 10.26
CA ASN A 535 9.13 -1.29 9.17
C ASN A 535 7.80 -0.64 9.62
N LEU A 536 7.34 -0.86 10.86
CA LEU A 536 6.02 -0.40 11.33
C LEU A 536 5.97 1.11 11.58
N GLN A 537 7.01 1.67 12.19
CA GLN A 537 7.07 3.10 12.48
C GLN A 537 7.62 3.92 11.31
N SER A 538 8.71 3.42 10.70
CA SER A 538 9.37 4.08 9.57
C SER A 538 10.33 3.10 8.91
N ASP A 539 9.93 2.51 7.79
CA ASP A 539 10.79 1.61 7.04
C ASP A 539 12.00 2.34 6.42
N ALA A 540 13.18 2.08 6.99
CA ALA A 540 14.45 2.66 6.58
C ALA A 540 14.88 2.29 5.15
N ALA A 541 14.30 1.25 4.53
CA ALA A 541 14.59 0.93 3.12
C ALA A 541 13.95 1.94 2.15
N TRP A 542 12.85 2.59 2.54
CA TRP A 542 12.08 3.53 1.71
C TRP A 542 12.45 5.00 1.87
N VAL A 543 13.22 5.34 2.90
CA VAL A 543 13.66 6.73 3.09
C VAL A 543 14.67 7.12 2.01
N GLN A 544 14.69 8.42 1.67
CA GLN A 544 15.64 9.00 0.71
C GLN A 544 15.68 8.20 -0.61
N PRO A 545 14.57 8.16 -1.37
CA PRO A 545 14.42 7.28 -2.54
C PRO A 545 15.46 7.54 -3.65
N ASP A 546 16.02 8.76 -3.70
CA ASP A 546 17.01 9.18 -4.69
C ASP A 546 18.46 8.79 -4.32
N MET A 547 18.71 8.29 -3.11
CA MET A 547 20.04 7.86 -2.68
C MET A 547 20.41 6.50 -3.29
N THR A 548 21.68 6.32 -3.62
CA THR A 548 22.24 4.97 -3.89
C THR A 548 22.14 4.08 -2.64
N THR A 549 22.27 2.75 -2.81
CA THR A 549 22.27 1.82 -1.68
C THR A 549 23.34 2.17 -0.63
N LYS A 550 24.53 2.56 -1.06
CA LYS A 550 25.61 2.94 -0.15
C LYS A 550 25.31 4.24 0.62
N GLU A 551 24.81 5.27 -0.06
CA GLU A 551 24.43 6.54 0.57
C GLU A 551 23.30 6.35 1.58
N LEU A 552 22.33 5.47 1.26
CA LEU A 552 21.30 5.10 2.21
C LEU A 552 21.89 4.44 3.46
N ILE A 553 22.83 3.50 3.30
CA ILE A 553 23.47 2.84 4.44
C ILE A 553 24.15 3.88 5.33
N GLU A 554 24.91 4.81 4.76
CA GLU A 554 25.52 5.91 5.51
C GLU A 554 24.47 6.77 6.24
N TYR A 555 23.37 7.11 5.55
CA TYR A 555 22.28 7.88 6.12
C TYR A 555 21.61 7.17 7.30
N VAL A 556 21.24 5.90 7.14
CA VAL A 556 20.53 5.12 8.16
C VAL A 556 21.43 4.88 9.37
N LEU A 557 22.69 4.51 9.16
CA LEU A 557 23.65 4.35 10.26
C LEU A 557 23.85 5.65 11.06
N THR A 558 23.68 6.82 10.44
CA THR A 558 23.87 8.11 11.10
C THR A 558 22.60 8.60 11.80
N ASN A 559 21.43 8.40 11.17
CA ASN A 559 20.19 9.08 11.56
C ASN A 559 19.17 8.15 12.23
N VAL A 560 19.31 6.83 12.11
CA VAL A 560 18.36 5.85 12.63
C VAL A 560 19.10 4.90 13.59
N PRO A 561 19.16 5.23 14.90
CA PRO A 561 19.91 4.46 15.88
C PRO A 561 19.27 3.09 16.14
N LEU A 562 20.08 2.12 16.56
CA LEU A 562 19.61 0.84 17.07
C LEU A 562 19.08 1.01 18.50
N GLU A 563 17.90 0.47 18.76
CA GLU A 563 17.23 0.56 20.06
C GLU A 563 17.64 -0.58 21.00
N TYR A 564 17.90 -1.75 20.43
CA TYR A 564 18.20 -2.98 21.14
C TYR A 564 19.56 -3.55 20.76
N LYS A 565 20.10 -4.42 21.62
CA LYS A 565 21.33 -5.13 21.32
C LYS A 565 21.06 -6.17 20.21
N PRO A 566 21.94 -6.32 19.21
CA PRO A 566 21.80 -7.38 18.22
C PRO A 566 21.66 -8.76 18.88
N GLY A 567 20.73 -9.57 18.36
CA GLY A 567 20.34 -10.87 18.88
C GLY A 567 19.33 -10.86 20.03
N SER A 568 19.01 -9.70 20.63
CA SER A 568 18.12 -9.66 21.81
C SER A 568 16.63 -9.51 21.49
N MET A 569 16.29 -9.05 20.29
CA MET A 569 14.89 -8.79 19.92
C MET A 569 14.68 -8.99 18.43
N TRP A 570 13.58 -9.63 18.06
CA TRP A 570 13.14 -9.76 16.68
C TRP A 570 12.37 -8.50 16.24
N ILE A 571 12.88 -7.84 15.20
CA ILE A 571 12.33 -6.63 14.60
C ILE A 571 12.47 -6.77 13.08
N TYR A 572 11.34 -7.02 12.41
CA TYR A 572 11.30 -7.19 10.96
C TYR A 572 11.85 -5.94 10.25
N SER A 573 12.84 -6.14 9.37
CA SER A 573 13.56 -5.03 8.73
C SER A 573 13.86 -5.31 7.26
N ASN A 574 13.32 -4.47 6.37
CA ASN A 574 13.70 -4.48 4.95
C ASN A 574 15.13 -3.98 4.74
N PHE A 575 15.52 -2.94 5.47
CA PHE A 575 16.87 -2.38 5.40
C PHE A 575 17.96 -3.40 5.78
N GLY A 576 17.68 -4.29 6.75
CA GLY A 576 18.58 -5.40 7.06
C GLY A 576 18.87 -6.31 5.87
N TYR A 577 17.88 -6.61 5.03
CA TYR A 577 18.09 -7.37 3.81
C TYR A 577 18.72 -6.55 2.68
N GLN A 578 18.51 -5.23 2.67
CA GLN A 578 19.23 -4.34 1.77
C GLN A 578 20.75 -4.37 2.06
N LEU A 579 21.16 -4.43 3.32
CA LEU A 579 22.56 -4.66 3.72
C LEU A 579 23.10 -6.01 3.23
N LEU A 580 22.30 -7.07 3.26
CA LEU A 580 22.67 -8.38 2.70
C LEU A 580 22.86 -8.31 1.17
N GLY A 581 22.03 -7.53 0.48
CA GLY A 581 22.25 -7.22 -0.93
C GLY A 581 23.59 -6.57 -1.20
N TYR A 582 23.91 -5.50 -0.45
CA TYR A 582 25.20 -4.81 -0.57
C TYR A 582 26.40 -5.71 -0.20
N LEU A 583 26.21 -6.62 0.76
CA LEU A 583 27.20 -7.63 1.13
C LEU A 583 27.49 -8.59 -0.04
N ILE A 584 26.47 -9.06 -0.77
CA ILE A 584 26.65 -9.89 -1.97
C ILE A 584 27.46 -9.11 -3.02
N GLU A 585 27.11 -7.85 -3.27
CA GLU A 585 27.79 -7.03 -4.28
C GLU A 585 29.26 -6.80 -3.94
N THR A 586 29.55 -6.44 -2.69
CA THR A 586 30.91 -6.19 -2.21
C THR A 586 31.76 -7.47 -2.21
N THR A 587 31.17 -8.60 -1.85
CA THR A 587 31.90 -9.89 -1.78
C THR A 587 32.23 -10.45 -3.16
N THR A 588 31.34 -10.22 -4.14
CA THR A 588 31.40 -10.92 -5.44
C THR A 588 31.83 -10.02 -6.60
N GLY A 589 31.71 -8.70 -6.47
CA GLY A 589 31.89 -7.74 -7.56
C GLY A 589 30.78 -7.76 -8.62
N MET A 590 29.74 -8.59 -8.45
CA MET A 590 28.56 -8.63 -9.32
C MET A 590 27.45 -7.77 -8.71
N SER A 591 26.57 -7.18 -9.53
CA SER A 591 25.32 -6.62 -8.99
C SER A 591 24.48 -7.73 -8.34
N TYR A 592 23.66 -7.36 -7.35
CA TYR A 592 22.80 -8.30 -6.63
C TYR A 592 21.93 -9.12 -7.61
N GLU A 593 21.24 -8.44 -8.54
CA GLU A 593 20.35 -9.08 -9.51
C GLU A 593 21.13 -10.07 -10.39
N ALA A 594 22.34 -9.72 -10.85
CA ALA A 594 23.15 -10.59 -11.68
C ALA A 594 23.66 -11.84 -10.93
N PHE A 595 24.09 -11.66 -9.67
CA PHE A 595 24.57 -12.77 -8.84
C PHE A 595 23.46 -13.78 -8.58
N VAL A 596 22.28 -13.32 -8.16
CA VAL A 596 21.13 -14.17 -7.82
C VAL A 596 20.60 -14.89 -9.07
N LYS A 597 20.48 -14.19 -10.20
CA LYS A 597 20.08 -14.84 -11.48
C LYS A 597 21.02 -15.97 -11.85
N LYS A 598 22.34 -15.74 -11.75
CA LYS A 598 23.35 -16.72 -12.14
C LYS A 598 23.45 -17.91 -11.19
N ASN A 599 23.39 -17.67 -9.89
CA ASN A 599 23.78 -18.67 -8.88
C ASN A 599 22.60 -19.31 -8.14
N ILE A 600 21.39 -18.73 -8.23
CA ILE A 600 20.20 -19.24 -7.55
C ILE A 600 19.11 -19.63 -8.57
N PHE A 601 18.67 -18.69 -9.39
CA PHE A 601 17.57 -18.95 -10.33
C PHE A 601 17.98 -19.85 -11.50
N ALA A 602 19.14 -19.60 -12.14
CA ALA A 602 19.57 -20.41 -13.28
C ALA A 602 19.81 -21.89 -12.92
N PRO A 603 20.45 -22.25 -11.79
CA PRO A 603 20.51 -23.65 -11.32
C PRO A 603 19.15 -24.26 -10.99
N SER A 604 18.15 -23.42 -10.69
CA SER A 604 16.75 -23.82 -10.51
C SER A 604 15.96 -23.94 -11.82
N GLY A 605 16.61 -23.74 -12.97
CA GLY A 605 15.94 -23.77 -14.28
C GLY A 605 15.14 -22.51 -14.63
N VAL A 606 15.32 -21.43 -13.87
CA VAL A 606 14.65 -20.14 -14.08
C VAL A 606 15.60 -19.16 -14.76
N TYR A 607 15.34 -18.81 -16.02
CA TYR A 607 16.22 -17.95 -16.83
C TYR A 607 15.60 -16.59 -17.15
N ASP A 608 14.28 -16.51 -17.13
CA ASP A 608 13.48 -15.35 -17.52
C ASP A 608 12.85 -14.68 -16.29
N ILE A 609 13.73 -14.14 -15.43
CA ILE A 609 13.38 -13.45 -14.18
C ILE A 609 14.19 -12.16 -14.04
N GLN A 610 13.61 -11.16 -13.40
CA GLN A 610 14.26 -9.88 -13.12
C GLN A 610 13.69 -9.24 -11.86
N VAL A 611 14.34 -8.19 -11.38
CA VAL A 611 13.79 -7.29 -10.38
C VAL A 611 12.80 -6.32 -11.06
N ALA A 612 11.71 -5.99 -10.38
CA ALA A 612 10.69 -5.06 -10.82
C ALA A 612 11.30 -3.70 -11.21
N ARG A 613 10.76 -3.09 -12.26
CA ARG A 613 11.15 -1.75 -12.70
C ARG A 613 10.17 -0.70 -12.16
N PRO A 614 10.62 0.56 -11.97
CA PRO A 614 9.86 1.58 -11.26
C PRO A 614 8.78 2.27 -12.11
N SER A 615 8.41 1.75 -13.28
CA SER A 615 7.31 2.27 -14.09
C SER A 615 6.53 1.16 -14.80
N ILE A 616 5.28 1.43 -15.17
CA ILE A 616 4.46 0.47 -15.94
C ILE A 616 4.99 0.30 -17.38
N SER A 617 5.62 1.33 -17.95
CA SER A 617 6.23 1.26 -19.29
C SER A 617 7.46 0.37 -19.35
N GLU A 618 8.11 0.14 -18.21
CA GLU A 618 9.29 -0.73 -18.08
C GLU A 618 8.94 -2.14 -17.54
N ARG A 619 7.64 -2.43 -17.41
CA ARG A 619 7.11 -3.72 -16.97
C ARG A 619 7.66 -4.86 -17.84
N ALA A 620 8.01 -5.99 -17.22
CA ALA A 620 8.45 -7.15 -17.97
C ALA A 620 7.32 -7.70 -18.88
N PRO A 621 7.64 -8.35 -20.02
CA PRO A 621 6.60 -8.82 -20.95
C PRO A 621 5.55 -9.76 -20.34
N ARG A 622 5.91 -10.53 -19.29
CA ARG A 622 4.99 -11.44 -18.58
C ARG A 622 4.54 -10.92 -17.22
N GLU A 623 5.03 -9.77 -16.77
CA GLU A 623 4.61 -9.18 -15.50
C GLU A 623 3.18 -8.65 -15.64
N VAL A 624 2.31 -8.80 -14.65
CA VAL A 624 0.89 -8.37 -14.69
C VAL A 624 0.69 -6.88 -14.38
N VAL A 625 -0.53 -6.35 -14.59
CA VAL A 625 -0.93 -5.02 -14.11
C VAL A 625 -1.42 -5.11 -12.66
N TYR A 626 -1.00 -4.18 -11.80
CA TYR A 626 -1.30 -4.18 -10.37
C TYR A 626 -2.40 -3.18 -10.00
N TYR A 627 -3.25 -3.58 -9.04
CA TYR A 627 -4.41 -2.82 -8.61
C TYR A 627 -4.40 -2.54 -7.11
N MET A 628 -4.65 -1.28 -6.73
CA MET A 628 -4.62 -0.84 -5.34
C MET A 628 -5.88 -1.26 -4.55
N SER A 629 -5.73 -1.44 -3.24
CA SER A 629 -6.86 -1.59 -2.33
C SER A 629 -7.46 -0.22 -2.01
N GLY A 630 -8.78 -0.08 -2.17
CA GLY A 630 -9.45 1.21 -2.35
C GLY A 630 -9.57 2.16 -1.17
N ASN A 631 -8.70 2.10 -0.18
CA ASN A 631 -8.82 2.85 1.07
C ASN A 631 -7.54 2.95 1.91
N GLY A 632 -6.42 2.38 1.50
CA GLY A 632 -5.13 2.56 2.20
C GLY A 632 -4.43 3.86 1.80
N LEU A 633 -3.42 4.25 2.58
CA LEU A 633 -2.27 4.98 2.04
C LEU A 633 -1.61 4.07 1.00
N GLY A 634 -2.24 3.95 -0.16
CA GLY A 634 -1.81 3.06 -1.21
C GLY A 634 -0.64 3.74 -1.90
N PHE A 635 0.55 3.21 -1.69
CA PHE A 635 1.66 3.51 -2.57
C PHE A 635 1.25 3.17 -4.01
N ASN A 636 1.64 4.00 -4.96
CA ASN A 636 1.45 3.67 -6.36
C ASN A 636 2.26 2.40 -6.65
N PRO A 637 1.66 1.32 -7.19
CA PRO A 637 2.38 0.10 -7.55
C PRO A 637 3.57 0.33 -8.46
N TYR A 638 3.66 1.46 -9.15
CA TYR A 638 4.73 1.80 -10.06
C TYR A 638 5.46 3.09 -9.64
N GLU A 639 5.54 3.38 -8.35
CA GLU A 639 6.49 4.34 -7.78
C GLU A 639 7.44 3.57 -6.84
N MET A 640 8.11 2.57 -7.41
CA MET A 640 9.02 1.71 -6.66
C MET A 640 10.40 2.33 -6.59
N LEU A 641 11.16 1.92 -5.57
CA LEU A 641 12.60 2.19 -5.52
C LEU A 641 13.33 1.53 -6.70
N PRO A 642 14.52 2.05 -7.06
CA PRO A 642 15.38 1.41 -8.04
C PRO A 642 15.66 -0.08 -7.75
N PRO A 643 15.86 -0.91 -8.79
CA PRO A 643 16.11 -2.35 -8.67
C PRO A 643 17.19 -2.74 -7.65
N GLU A 644 18.29 -2.00 -7.60
CA GLU A 644 19.42 -2.18 -6.68
C GLU A 644 19.05 -1.89 -5.21
N ARG A 645 18.03 -1.06 -4.97
CA ARG A 645 17.52 -0.75 -3.63
C ARG A 645 16.52 -1.81 -3.16
N ILE A 646 15.69 -2.34 -4.05
CA ILE A 646 14.53 -3.17 -3.70
C ILE A 646 14.71 -4.66 -3.90
N GLY A 647 15.58 -5.08 -4.83
CA GLY A 647 15.82 -6.48 -5.17
C GLY A 647 16.04 -7.39 -3.94
N PRO A 648 16.96 -7.05 -3.01
CA PRO A 648 17.31 -7.92 -1.89
C PRO A 648 16.19 -8.27 -0.91
N TRP A 649 15.16 -7.44 -0.80
CA TRP A 649 14.16 -7.58 0.26
C TRP A 649 12.73 -7.64 -0.25
N GLY A 650 12.48 -7.26 -1.52
CA GLY A 650 11.12 -7.13 -2.02
C GLY A 650 10.91 -7.16 -3.54
N GLY A 651 11.98 -7.00 -4.33
CA GLY A 651 11.87 -6.54 -5.71
C GLY A 651 11.62 -7.61 -6.79
N TRP A 652 11.73 -8.91 -6.50
CA TRP A 652 11.62 -9.92 -7.55
C TRP A 652 10.22 -9.98 -8.16
N ILE A 653 10.16 -10.22 -9.48
CA ILE A 653 8.93 -10.61 -10.17
C ILE A 653 9.01 -12.09 -10.56
N ALA A 654 8.06 -12.90 -10.09
CA ALA A 654 8.06 -14.34 -10.35
C ALA A 654 6.64 -14.87 -10.58
N SER A 655 6.56 -15.94 -11.36
CA SER A 655 5.37 -16.79 -11.38
C SER A 655 5.42 -17.81 -10.24
N PRO A 656 4.29 -18.36 -9.78
CA PRO A 656 4.27 -19.45 -8.81
C PRO A 656 5.11 -20.66 -9.23
N ILE A 657 5.15 -20.99 -10.52
CA ILE A 657 5.99 -22.07 -11.05
C ILE A 657 7.48 -21.75 -10.83
N GLN A 658 7.92 -20.51 -11.07
CA GLN A 658 9.31 -20.09 -10.83
C GLN A 658 9.68 -20.12 -9.35
N LEU A 659 8.74 -19.75 -8.46
CA LEU A 659 8.95 -19.85 -7.02
C LEU A 659 9.09 -21.30 -6.55
N LEU A 660 8.27 -22.23 -7.07
CA LEU A 660 8.41 -23.65 -6.73
C LEU A 660 9.63 -24.31 -7.38
N MET A 661 10.06 -23.85 -8.56
CA MET A 661 11.35 -24.28 -9.12
C MET A 661 12.51 -23.87 -8.21
N PHE A 662 12.50 -22.64 -7.67
CA PHE A 662 13.45 -22.20 -6.67
C PHE A 662 13.37 -23.03 -5.39
N MET A 663 12.16 -23.22 -4.84
CA MET A 663 11.96 -23.99 -3.61
C MET A 663 12.51 -25.42 -3.74
N SER A 664 12.25 -26.10 -4.87
CA SER A 664 12.70 -27.47 -5.14
C SER A 664 14.23 -27.69 -5.22
N ARG A 665 15.01 -26.64 -4.90
CA ARG A 665 16.49 -26.63 -4.91
C ARG A 665 17.07 -26.06 -3.61
N ILE A 666 16.22 -25.77 -2.63
CA ILE A 666 16.58 -25.27 -1.31
C ILE A 666 15.67 -25.83 -0.19
N ASP A 667 14.92 -26.89 -0.47
CA ASP A 667 13.86 -27.41 0.42
C ASP A 667 14.34 -28.53 1.35
N GLY A 668 15.57 -29.02 1.17
CA GLY A 668 16.14 -30.11 1.95
C GLY A 668 15.60 -31.50 1.60
N PHE A 669 14.78 -31.63 0.55
CA PHE A 669 14.32 -32.92 0.06
C PHE A 669 15.35 -33.55 -0.89
N THR A 670 15.12 -34.81 -1.25
CA THR A 670 16.15 -35.65 -1.88
C THR A 670 15.87 -36.02 -3.33
N ASN A 671 14.69 -35.69 -3.88
CA ASN A 671 14.39 -36.03 -5.28
C ASN A 671 15.11 -35.08 -6.26
N ARG A 672 15.51 -33.90 -5.80
CA ARG A 672 16.33 -32.93 -6.53
C ARG A 672 17.49 -32.48 -5.65
N GLU A 673 18.67 -32.40 -6.24
CA GLU A 673 19.88 -31.96 -5.53
C GLU A 673 19.77 -30.50 -5.09
N ASP A 674 19.97 -30.16 -3.82
CA ASP A 674 19.94 -28.76 -3.40
C ASP A 674 21.13 -27.95 -3.94
N ILE A 675 20.94 -26.62 -4.07
CA ILE A 675 22.01 -25.67 -4.39
C ILE A 675 22.94 -25.44 -3.19
N LEU A 676 22.38 -25.59 -1.98
CA LEU A 676 23.04 -25.38 -0.71
C LEU A 676 23.49 -26.71 -0.11
N SER A 677 24.48 -26.67 0.77
CA SER A 677 24.86 -27.82 1.57
C SER A 677 23.78 -28.20 2.57
N GLU A 678 23.77 -29.46 3.02
CA GLU A 678 22.85 -29.94 4.07
C GLU A 678 22.97 -29.09 5.36
N ILE A 679 24.18 -28.63 5.69
CA ILE A 679 24.43 -27.75 6.84
C ILE A 679 23.73 -26.40 6.64
N ALA A 680 23.86 -25.80 5.46
CA ALA A 680 23.22 -24.54 5.14
C ALA A 680 21.68 -24.65 5.16
N ILE A 681 21.12 -25.74 4.62
CA ILE A 681 19.68 -26.04 4.68
C ILE A 681 19.21 -26.18 6.14
N SER A 682 19.98 -26.87 6.98
CA SER A 682 19.67 -27.02 8.41
C SER A 682 19.68 -25.68 9.15
N GLU A 683 20.63 -24.80 8.84
CA GLU A 683 20.67 -23.43 9.41
C GLU A 683 19.48 -22.58 8.94
N LEU A 684 19.03 -22.69 7.69
CA LEU A 684 17.81 -21.99 7.23
C LEU A 684 16.59 -22.34 8.11
N ALA A 685 16.50 -23.60 8.53
CA ALA A 685 15.44 -24.17 9.34
C ALA A 685 15.60 -23.94 10.86
N THR A 686 16.73 -23.40 11.30
CA THR A 686 17.03 -23.27 12.72
C THR A 686 16.30 -22.06 13.30
N PRO A 687 15.36 -22.25 14.25
CA PRO A 687 14.58 -21.16 14.80
C PRO A 687 15.43 -20.22 15.68
N SER A 688 15.19 -18.92 15.55
CA SER A 688 15.80 -17.89 16.38
C SER A 688 14.99 -17.71 17.68
N PRO A 689 15.59 -17.86 18.87
CA PRO A 689 14.89 -17.65 20.14
C PRO A 689 14.31 -16.24 20.31
N ALA A 690 14.96 -15.23 19.70
CA ALA A 690 14.50 -13.84 19.75
C ALA A 690 13.15 -13.64 19.03
N SER A 691 12.78 -14.55 18.13
CA SER A 691 11.49 -14.61 17.43
C SER A 691 10.45 -15.49 18.13
N ASN A 692 10.72 -15.96 19.34
CA ASN A 692 9.97 -17.05 20.00
C ASN A 692 9.90 -18.31 19.13
N ASP A 693 11.01 -18.64 18.48
CA ASP A 693 11.18 -19.81 17.63
C ASP A 693 10.27 -19.86 16.38
N THR A 694 9.79 -18.70 15.92
CA THR A 694 8.88 -18.59 14.76
C THR A 694 9.55 -18.12 13.47
N TYR A 695 10.84 -17.81 13.51
CA TYR A 695 11.61 -17.32 12.35
C TYR A 695 13.02 -17.90 12.34
N GLY A 696 13.50 -18.34 11.18
CA GLY A 696 14.86 -18.81 10.91
C GLY A 696 15.64 -17.83 10.05
N LEU A 697 16.51 -18.32 9.16
CA LEU A 697 17.27 -17.47 8.24
C LEU A 697 16.43 -17.16 7.01
N GLY A 698 15.62 -16.10 7.08
CA GLY A 698 14.77 -15.64 5.98
C GLY A 698 13.50 -16.45 5.74
N TRP A 699 13.09 -17.26 6.72
CA TRP A 699 11.88 -18.06 6.67
C TRP A 699 11.10 -17.91 7.98
N SER A 700 9.78 -17.80 7.88
CA SER A 700 8.92 -18.06 9.03
C SER A 700 8.73 -19.57 9.20
N LEU A 701 8.77 -20.04 10.43
CA LEU A 701 8.79 -21.46 10.78
C LEU A 701 7.60 -21.82 11.65
N ASN A 702 6.93 -22.92 11.33
CA ASN A 702 5.89 -23.53 12.15
C ASN A 702 4.72 -22.60 12.54
N ILE A 703 4.41 -21.62 11.68
CA ILE A 703 3.34 -20.65 11.91
C ILE A 703 2.05 -21.06 11.20
N MET A 704 0.93 -20.52 11.66
CA MET A 704 -0.42 -20.79 11.13
C MET A 704 -0.88 -22.25 11.25
N GLY A 705 -0.28 -23.03 12.16
CA GLY A 705 -0.66 -24.42 12.41
C GLY A 705 -0.08 -25.43 11.41
N PHE A 706 0.88 -25.00 10.59
CA PHE A 706 1.58 -25.84 9.63
C PHE A 706 2.98 -26.16 10.12
N ASN A 707 3.44 -27.41 9.96
CA ASN A 707 4.83 -27.79 10.17
C ASN A 707 5.61 -27.59 8.87
N GLY A 708 6.53 -26.64 8.86
CA GLY A 708 7.28 -26.26 7.67
C GLY A 708 7.69 -24.80 7.64
N TRP A 709 8.05 -24.35 6.44
CA TRP A 709 8.60 -23.03 6.17
C TRP A 709 7.63 -22.24 5.31
N GLN A 710 7.50 -20.95 5.59
CA GLN A 710 6.80 -20.05 4.70
C GLN A 710 7.41 -18.66 4.68
N HIS A 711 7.10 -17.94 3.61
CA HIS A 711 7.27 -16.51 3.57
C HIS A 711 6.17 -15.91 2.70
N ASP A 712 5.54 -14.83 3.18
CA ASP A 712 4.62 -14.04 2.37
C ASP A 712 5.31 -12.81 1.80
N GLY A 713 4.66 -12.16 0.86
CA GLY A 713 5.21 -10.93 0.33
C GLY A 713 4.13 -10.02 -0.15
N ARG A 714 4.38 -8.74 0.06
CA ARG A 714 3.48 -7.66 -0.28
C ARG A 714 4.28 -6.60 -0.98
N MET A 715 3.71 -6.10 -2.04
CA MET A 715 4.10 -4.84 -2.66
C MET A 715 2.83 -4.07 -2.97
N PRO A 716 2.91 -2.75 -3.17
CA PRO A 716 1.72 -2.00 -3.48
C PRO A 716 1.01 -2.60 -4.69
N GLY A 717 -0.26 -2.96 -4.51
CA GLY A 717 -1.08 -3.62 -5.51
C GLY A 717 -0.72 -5.09 -5.84
N SER A 718 0.05 -5.80 -5.02
CA SER A 718 0.31 -7.24 -5.20
C SER A 718 0.56 -7.95 -3.88
N ALA A 719 0.37 -9.26 -3.88
CA ALA A 719 0.83 -10.08 -2.78
C ALA A 719 1.07 -11.54 -3.21
N ALA A 720 1.87 -12.23 -2.41
CA ALA A 720 2.37 -13.56 -2.70
C ALA A 720 2.52 -14.38 -1.42
N MET A 721 2.52 -15.70 -1.58
CA MET A 721 2.81 -16.67 -0.53
C MET A 721 3.65 -17.79 -1.13
N LEU A 722 4.67 -18.22 -0.40
CA LEU A 722 5.48 -19.39 -0.72
C LEU A 722 5.59 -20.27 0.52
N VAL A 723 5.26 -21.56 0.36
CA VAL A 723 5.15 -22.53 1.45
C VAL A 723 5.83 -23.83 1.08
N ARG A 724 6.53 -24.42 2.05
CA ARG A 724 7.08 -25.78 2.02
C ARG A 724 6.74 -26.49 3.33
N LEU A 725 6.02 -27.61 3.24
CA LEU A 725 5.59 -28.42 4.39
C LEU A 725 6.47 -29.66 4.56
N ASP A 726 6.68 -30.11 5.80
CA ASP A 726 7.53 -31.28 6.10
C ASP A 726 7.06 -32.58 5.43
N ASN A 727 5.79 -32.66 5.05
CA ASN A 727 5.26 -33.81 4.33
C ASN A 727 5.61 -33.81 2.82
N GLY A 728 6.43 -32.86 2.35
CA GLY A 728 6.86 -32.73 0.96
C GLY A 728 5.90 -31.97 0.06
N LEU A 729 4.86 -31.32 0.61
CA LEU A 729 3.97 -30.46 -0.17
C LEU A 729 4.50 -29.02 -0.20
N GLU A 730 4.45 -28.41 -1.36
CA GLU A 730 4.87 -27.03 -1.57
C GLU A 730 3.82 -26.27 -2.38
N MET A 731 3.63 -25.00 -2.06
CA MET A 731 2.63 -24.18 -2.71
C MET A 731 3.14 -22.75 -2.88
N ALA A 732 2.86 -22.18 -4.05
CA ALA A 732 3.07 -20.78 -4.33
C ALA A 732 1.77 -20.15 -4.85
N VAL A 733 1.42 -18.98 -4.34
CA VAL A 733 0.27 -18.19 -4.80
C VAL A 733 0.73 -16.75 -5.00
N THR A 734 0.28 -16.12 -6.08
CA THR A 734 0.56 -14.72 -6.40
C THR A 734 -0.70 -14.02 -6.91
N VAL A 735 -0.92 -12.78 -6.49
CA VAL A 735 -2.09 -11.97 -6.87
C VAL A 735 -1.67 -10.56 -7.29
N ASN A 736 -2.47 -9.94 -8.17
CA ASN A 736 -2.23 -8.57 -8.66
C ASN A 736 -3.07 -7.50 -7.94
N LYS A 737 -3.34 -7.74 -6.66
CA LYS A 737 -3.98 -6.79 -5.75
C LYS A 737 -3.50 -7.03 -4.32
N GLU A 738 -3.27 -5.95 -3.58
CA GLU A 738 -2.93 -6.01 -2.15
C GLU A 738 -4.19 -6.13 -1.27
N TYR A 739 -4.03 -6.62 -0.03
CA TYR A 739 -5.09 -6.79 0.97
C TYR A 739 -4.50 -6.82 2.40
N SER A 740 -5.35 -6.96 3.41
CA SER A 740 -4.90 -7.18 4.80
C SER A 740 -4.26 -8.58 4.99
N GLU A 741 -3.32 -8.74 5.93
CA GLU A 741 -2.70 -10.04 6.29
C GLU A 741 -3.73 -11.07 6.68
N ARG A 742 -4.62 -10.68 7.59
CA ARG A 742 -5.60 -11.59 8.15
C ARG A 742 -6.48 -12.23 7.09
N ASP A 743 -7.01 -11.44 6.16
CA ASP A 743 -7.97 -11.94 5.17
C ASP A 743 -7.31 -12.90 4.17
N PHE A 744 -6.08 -12.60 3.76
CA PHE A 744 -5.34 -13.44 2.83
C PHE A 744 -4.99 -14.80 3.38
N PHE A 745 -4.39 -14.80 4.57
CA PHE A 745 -3.92 -16.02 5.20
C PHE A 745 -5.06 -16.86 5.73
N HIS A 746 -6.17 -16.24 6.17
CA HIS A 746 -7.34 -17.00 6.55
C HIS A 746 -7.85 -17.82 5.36
N GLU A 747 -8.05 -17.17 4.20
CA GLU A 747 -8.66 -17.80 3.04
C GLU A 747 -7.74 -18.78 2.31
N LEU A 748 -6.48 -18.42 2.07
CA LEU A 748 -5.50 -19.36 1.49
C LEU A 748 -5.07 -20.43 2.49
N GLY A 749 -5.07 -20.12 3.78
CA GLY A 749 -4.80 -21.11 4.83
C GLY A 749 -5.77 -22.28 4.78
N TYR A 750 -7.04 -22.06 4.39
CA TYR A 750 -7.98 -23.16 4.16
C TYR A 750 -7.61 -24.02 2.95
N VAL A 751 -7.18 -23.41 1.84
CA VAL A 751 -6.69 -24.15 0.66
C VAL A 751 -5.50 -25.02 1.09
N LEU A 752 -4.51 -24.42 1.74
CA LEU A 752 -3.32 -25.10 2.19
C LEU A 752 -3.62 -26.19 3.24
N HIS A 753 -4.50 -25.93 4.20
CA HIS A 753 -4.88 -26.89 5.23
C HIS A 753 -5.63 -28.08 4.64
N HIS A 754 -6.52 -27.84 3.67
CA HIS A 754 -7.24 -28.93 3.04
C HIS A 754 -6.29 -29.78 2.19
N ILE A 755 -5.50 -29.17 1.31
CA ILE A 755 -4.61 -29.92 0.40
C ILE A 755 -3.44 -30.55 1.18
N GLY A 756 -2.86 -29.81 2.12
CA GLY A 756 -1.71 -30.22 2.93
C GLY A 756 -1.99 -31.46 3.78
N ASN A 757 -3.24 -31.65 4.22
CA ASN A 757 -3.65 -32.81 5.01
C ASN A 757 -4.17 -34.00 4.16
N ASN A 758 -4.42 -33.81 2.87
CA ASN A 758 -4.94 -34.84 1.97
C ASN A 758 -3.81 -35.43 1.10
N CYS A 759 -2.97 -36.27 1.71
CA CYS A 759 -1.81 -36.87 1.04
C CYS A 759 -2.17 -37.75 -0.17
N ASP A 760 -3.39 -38.29 -0.24
CA ASP A 760 -3.82 -39.22 -1.30
C ASP A 760 -4.07 -38.57 -2.66
N TRP A 761 -4.07 -37.23 -2.73
CA TRP A 761 -4.30 -36.51 -3.99
C TRP A 761 -3.14 -36.62 -4.98
N TRP A 762 -1.94 -36.98 -4.49
CA TRP A 762 -0.68 -36.82 -5.22
C TRP A 762 0.10 -38.13 -5.30
N ASN A 763 -0.60 -39.22 -5.65
CA ASN A 763 -0.07 -40.59 -5.59
C ASN A 763 0.62 -41.07 -6.89
N ASP A 764 0.70 -40.22 -7.92
CA ASP A 764 1.44 -40.50 -9.16
C ASP A 764 2.87 -39.91 -9.15
N ASP A 765 3.70 -40.34 -10.09
CA ASP A 765 5.08 -39.85 -10.28
C ASP A 765 5.21 -38.83 -11.43
N TYR A 766 4.10 -38.24 -11.90
CA TYR A 766 4.12 -37.29 -13.01
C TYR A 766 4.60 -35.91 -12.54
N ASP A 767 5.54 -35.31 -13.27
CA ASP A 767 6.13 -34.01 -12.94
C ASP A 767 5.93 -33.01 -14.09
N LEU A 768 5.12 -31.98 -13.84
CA LEU A 768 4.84 -30.92 -14.82
C LEU A 768 6.00 -29.93 -15.00
N PHE A 769 7.03 -29.95 -14.14
CA PHE A 769 8.24 -29.16 -14.40
C PHE A 769 8.99 -29.65 -15.65
N GLN A 770 8.88 -30.94 -15.96
CA GLN A 770 9.52 -31.51 -17.14
C GLN A 770 8.71 -31.18 -18.39
N LYS A 771 9.25 -30.32 -19.27
CA LYS A 771 8.76 -30.23 -20.66
C LYS A 771 8.78 -31.64 -21.23
N SER A 772 7.66 -32.15 -21.76
CA SER A 772 7.54 -33.52 -22.27
C SER A 772 8.69 -33.84 -23.24
N ARG A 773 9.79 -34.39 -22.73
CA ARG A 773 10.78 -35.04 -23.56
C ARG A 773 10.05 -36.28 -24.05
N ARG A 774 9.90 -36.42 -25.37
CA ARG A 774 9.65 -37.73 -25.97
C ARG A 774 10.80 -38.64 -25.54
N SER A 775 10.61 -39.34 -24.44
CA SER A 775 11.55 -40.28 -23.84
C SER A 775 10.80 -41.59 -23.65
N SER A 776 11.39 -42.64 -24.17
CA SER A 776 10.83 -43.94 -24.54
C SER A 776 10.48 -44.87 -23.37
N ARG A 777 10.01 -44.35 -22.24
CA ARG A 777 9.34 -45.15 -21.20
C ARG A 777 7.99 -44.53 -20.87
N SER A 778 6.95 -45.28 -21.21
CA SER A 778 5.54 -44.92 -21.10
C SER A 778 5.11 -44.63 -19.66
N ALA A 779 5.09 -43.36 -19.27
CA ALA A 779 4.09 -42.84 -18.34
C ALA A 779 2.94 -42.29 -19.20
N THR A 780 1.93 -43.11 -19.46
CA THR A 780 0.76 -42.72 -20.25
C THR A 780 -0.11 -41.82 -19.36
N LEU A 781 -0.37 -40.58 -19.78
CA LEU A 781 -1.38 -39.72 -19.15
C LEU A 781 -2.70 -40.51 -19.00
N PRO A 782 -3.36 -40.49 -17.83
CA PRO A 782 -4.67 -41.10 -17.66
C PRO A 782 -5.64 -40.51 -18.69
N LYS A 783 -6.19 -41.33 -19.60
CA LYS A 783 -7.21 -40.88 -20.54
C LYS A 783 -8.53 -40.70 -19.80
N ARG A 784 -8.98 -39.45 -19.60
CA ARG A 784 -10.35 -39.13 -19.14
C ARG A 784 -11.01 -38.05 -20.00
N HIS A 785 -12.34 -38.03 -19.95
CA HIS A 785 -13.20 -37.15 -20.72
C HIS A 785 -12.95 -35.68 -20.35
N LEU A 786 -12.77 -34.86 -21.39
CA LEU A 786 -12.48 -33.43 -21.29
C LEU A 786 -13.57 -32.69 -20.49
N TYR A 787 -13.12 -31.93 -19.50
CA TYR A 787 -13.88 -30.83 -18.91
C TYR A 787 -14.29 -29.88 -20.05
N ARG A 788 -15.58 -29.81 -20.38
CA ARG A 788 -16.12 -28.73 -21.20
C ARG A 788 -16.17 -27.47 -20.34
N ALA A 789 -15.05 -26.77 -20.25
CA ALA A 789 -15.13 -25.33 -20.07
C ALA A 789 -15.87 -24.81 -21.31
N GLU A 790 -17.02 -24.15 -21.14
CA GLU A 790 -17.66 -23.41 -22.22
C GLU A 790 -16.72 -22.29 -22.67
N ALA A 791 -15.84 -22.62 -23.60
CA ALA A 791 -15.17 -21.63 -24.42
C ALA A 791 -16.25 -21.01 -25.32
N GLN A 792 -16.87 -19.94 -24.85
CA GLN A 792 -17.66 -19.07 -25.71
C GLN A 792 -16.73 -18.54 -26.80
N ARG A 793 -16.89 -19.08 -28.01
CA ARG A 793 -16.34 -18.47 -29.23
C ARG A 793 -17.08 -17.16 -29.44
N THR A 794 -16.43 -16.05 -29.11
CA THR A 794 -16.81 -14.74 -29.63
C THR A 794 -16.52 -14.74 -31.14
N THR A 795 -17.53 -15.11 -31.92
CA THR A 795 -17.57 -14.79 -33.35
C THR A 795 -17.70 -13.28 -33.48
N ILE A 796 -16.58 -12.61 -33.74
CA ILE A 796 -16.58 -11.23 -34.23
C ILE A 796 -17.19 -11.28 -35.63
N HIS A 797 -18.39 -10.72 -35.78
CA HIS A 797 -18.94 -10.39 -37.08
C HIS A 797 -18.13 -9.23 -37.65
N ASP A 798 -17.18 -9.56 -38.53
CA ASP A 798 -16.47 -8.61 -39.36
C ASP A 798 -17.41 -8.19 -40.51
N THR A 799 -18.05 -7.03 -40.34
CA THR A 799 -18.71 -6.32 -41.44
C THR A 799 -17.77 -5.24 -41.97
N THR A 800 -17.01 -5.63 -43.00
CA THR A 800 -16.68 -4.84 -44.21
C THR A 800 -16.55 -3.31 -44.05
N ASN A 801 -15.33 -2.80 -44.16
CA ASN A 801 -15.06 -1.62 -44.99
C ASN A 801 -13.61 -1.63 -45.55
N PRO A 802 -13.39 -1.56 -46.88
CA PRO A 802 -12.08 -1.77 -47.47
C PRO A 802 -11.43 -0.43 -47.82
N HIS A 803 -10.35 -0.03 -47.15
CA HIS A 803 -9.35 0.87 -47.76
C HIS A 803 -7.95 0.59 -47.21
N VAL A 804 -7.25 -0.27 -47.92
CA VAL A 804 -5.80 -0.46 -47.84
C VAL A 804 -5.14 0.65 -48.66
N ILE A 805 -4.32 1.48 -48.01
CA ILE A 805 -3.25 2.21 -48.68
C ILE A 805 -1.93 1.70 -48.09
N ARG A 806 -1.24 0.86 -48.87
CA ARG A 806 0.17 0.51 -48.67
C ARG A 806 1.01 1.64 -49.25
N PHE A 807 1.99 2.13 -48.50
CA PHE A 807 3.26 2.56 -49.07
C PHE A 807 4.42 2.14 -48.14
N VAL A 808 5.53 1.90 -48.83
CA VAL A 808 6.82 1.29 -48.48
C VAL A 808 7.43 1.74 -47.16
#